data_AF-A0A7J3DIQ0-F1
#
_entry.id   AF-A0A7J3DIQ0-F1
#
_cell.length_a   1.000
_cell.length_b   1.000
_cell.length_c   1.000
_cell.angle_alpha   90.00
_cell.angle_beta   90.00
_cell.angle_gamma   90.00
#
_symmetry.space_group_name_H-M   'P 1'
#
loop_
_entity.id
_entity.type
_entity.pdbx_description
1 polymer ?
#
loop_
_entity_poly.entity_id
_entity_poly.type
_entity_poly.pdbx_seq_one_letter_code
_entity_poly.pdbx_strand_id
1 'polypeptide(L)'
;MKKSIVLLFFTILIVQSLAINIQDYLYPDENVSDVKYEAFSISGVKYELVFMKNKEILLLKNEEIVNDSEEIKEAIKAYYTSKYYLTPSQIENLTAYFVELNASRNNGEGRFVEVGEEQMCRDRVGGKLPKPPPDYKEMYGDEYMYWATLMCSLWGKEINCNDPNMLYGLIKDFWKATRAVDERMDGVFNYLNNITPDNVYEGLLYMNESMPIIEQNYYVMKNSELRFPLGGISECKKCFGICPPIVYNETAIQNIKLLLPQLIAQTKPLGTYVQISSSLYNSTQERINYKTSQDLTAYYLNILKPINASAEDVLNRSEESLGFVMNQTFASKVDALKSLKSEIESNIASKKFEGMDKKIETLVKLIDEVNATIEPNKQWYIDAEREKDRVTGMIFLLETKELNPEEVAQLSQYKVEKNNLDGGFVKGLTPDTYAEYSQRYKELQEKLQPLMQAKEENIGIKDAKAFAKNAGETTSSLILAVVPMPTSQRSEVLEALPAALSIFSYLSLTSFLVLASSIVYLRIKGRFTTANQRTYYWIGVGAIAVILVLLNVGFYILLDRSLLHASFEDFSGVIAENDNVAVVVDYAGAPETAAEPMSTCAEKIINNLAAQNKTVVFYVYTDKCIINGVETNKNRKQCNDEISVPRIVLKYSNVEQNPSFSTTMDIKGVISGDEAYFNLCPISAVMGEVE
;
A
#
# COMPACT_ATOMS: atom_id res chain seq x y z
N MET A 1 18.77 -21.38 -52.17
CA MET A 1 17.64 -20.44 -52.30
C MET A 1 16.80 -20.29 -51.02
N LYS A 2 16.32 -21.36 -50.37
CA LYS A 2 15.50 -21.24 -49.13
C LYS A 2 16.20 -20.61 -47.91
N LYS A 3 17.52 -20.77 -47.73
CA LYS A 3 18.27 -20.15 -46.60
C LYS A 3 18.47 -18.64 -46.74
N SER A 4 18.52 -18.12 -47.96
CA SER A 4 18.67 -16.68 -48.23
C SER A 4 17.36 -15.90 -47.99
N ILE A 5 16.21 -16.55 -48.16
CA ILE A 5 14.88 -15.95 -47.93
C ILE A 5 14.61 -15.80 -46.42
N VAL A 6 15.02 -16.77 -45.59
CA VAL A 6 14.86 -16.70 -44.13
C VAL A 6 15.76 -15.63 -43.51
N LEU A 7 16.99 -15.46 -44.00
CA LEU A 7 17.90 -14.42 -43.54
C LEU A 7 17.39 -13.01 -43.93
N LEU A 8 16.81 -12.87 -45.13
CA LEU A 8 16.18 -11.63 -45.60
C LEU A 8 14.91 -11.29 -44.80
N PHE A 9 14.10 -12.31 -44.45
CA PHE A 9 12.89 -12.12 -43.64
C PHE A 9 13.24 -11.71 -42.20
N PHE A 10 14.31 -12.26 -41.62
CA PHE A 10 14.79 -11.89 -40.28
C PHE A 10 15.47 -10.51 -40.25
N THR A 11 16.17 -10.11 -41.31
CA THR A 11 16.70 -8.73 -41.42
C THR A 11 15.58 -7.72 -41.66
N ILE A 12 14.53 -8.05 -42.42
CA ILE A 12 13.35 -7.19 -42.56
C ILE A 12 12.58 -7.06 -41.24
N LEU A 13 12.47 -8.13 -40.43
CA LEU A 13 11.83 -8.10 -39.11
C LEU A 13 12.62 -7.30 -38.06
N ILE A 14 13.96 -7.32 -38.10
CA ILE A 14 14.80 -6.53 -37.18
C ILE A 14 14.85 -5.05 -37.61
N VAL A 15 14.79 -4.75 -38.91
CA VAL A 15 14.74 -3.37 -39.40
C VAL A 15 13.36 -2.74 -39.14
N GLN A 16 12.27 -3.53 -39.11
CA GLN A 16 10.94 -3.04 -38.69
C GLN A 16 10.80 -2.79 -37.18
N SER A 17 11.71 -3.30 -36.33
CA SER A 17 11.70 -3.02 -34.88
C SER A 17 12.41 -1.73 -34.46
N LEU A 18 13.00 -0.99 -35.42
CA LEU A 18 13.69 0.27 -35.14
C LEU A 18 12.84 1.51 -35.47
N ALA A 19 11.70 1.35 -36.14
CA ALA A 19 10.78 2.44 -36.40
C ALA A 19 10.13 2.89 -35.08
N ILE A 20 10.31 4.14 -34.71
CA ILE A 20 9.66 4.72 -33.53
C ILE A 20 8.15 4.66 -33.69
N ASN A 21 7.49 4.03 -32.71
CA ASN A 21 6.04 4.11 -32.58
C ASN A 21 5.67 5.41 -31.85
N ILE A 22 5.23 6.42 -32.60
CA ILE A 22 4.85 7.72 -32.03
C ILE A 22 3.79 7.62 -30.94
N GLN A 23 2.92 6.60 -31.02
CA GLN A 23 1.84 6.38 -30.07
C GLN A 23 2.36 6.28 -28.63
N ASP A 24 3.56 5.73 -28.45
CA ASP A 24 4.16 5.52 -27.13
C ASP A 24 4.65 6.85 -26.51
N TYR A 25 4.75 7.91 -27.32
CA TYR A 25 5.18 9.26 -26.92
C TYR A 25 4.01 10.26 -26.83
N LEU A 26 2.78 9.82 -27.11
CA LEU A 26 1.58 10.64 -27.01
C LEU A 26 1.03 10.64 -25.58
N TYR A 27 0.57 11.82 -25.13
CA TYR A 27 -0.15 11.94 -23.87
C TYR A 27 -1.54 11.28 -23.98
N PRO A 28 -2.19 10.93 -22.85
CA PRO A 28 -3.45 10.18 -22.87
C PRO A 28 -4.61 10.90 -23.57
N ASP A 29 -4.56 12.23 -23.67
CA ASP A 29 -5.53 13.09 -24.35
C ASP A 29 -5.18 13.39 -25.82
N GLU A 30 -4.09 12.83 -26.32
CA GLU A 30 -3.62 12.96 -27.69
C GLU A 30 -3.94 11.70 -28.50
N ASN A 31 -4.41 11.90 -29.73
CA ASN A 31 -4.79 10.81 -30.62
C ASN A 31 -3.80 10.71 -31.79
N VAL A 32 -3.40 9.49 -32.15
CA VAL A 32 -2.53 9.25 -33.32
C VAL A 32 -3.11 9.80 -34.61
N SER A 33 -4.43 9.88 -34.73
CA SER A 33 -5.10 10.45 -35.91
C SER A 33 -4.79 11.92 -36.13
N ASP A 34 -4.38 12.64 -35.07
CA ASP A 34 -4.04 14.07 -35.13
C ASP A 34 -2.54 14.29 -35.44
N VAL A 35 -1.76 13.20 -35.52
CA VAL A 35 -0.34 13.25 -35.84
C VAL A 35 -0.14 13.44 -37.34
N LYS A 36 0.72 14.39 -37.71
CA LYS A 36 1.18 14.58 -39.09
C LYS A 36 2.70 14.56 -39.14
N TYR A 37 3.23 14.04 -40.25
CA TYR A 37 4.66 13.98 -40.51
C TYR A 37 4.99 14.84 -41.73
N GLU A 38 6.02 15.65 -41.63
CA GLU A 38 6.62 16.31 -42.78
C GLU A 38 8.09 15.90 -42.93
N ALA A 39 8.39 15.14 -43.97
CA ALA A 39 9.74 14.69 -44.27
C ALA A 39 10.53 15.75 -45.06
N PHE A 40 11.81 15.90 -44.73
CA PHE A 40 12.75 16.78 -45.42
C PHE A 40 14.18 16.22 -45.33
N SER A 41 15.12 16.81 -46.06
CA SER A 41 16.51 16.35 -46.06
C SER A 41 17.52 17.49 -45.97
N ILE A 42 18.55 17.30 -45.15
CA ILE A 42 19.67 18.22 -45.01
C ILE A 42 20.94 17.46 -45.36
N SER A 43 21.66 17.88 -46.41
CA SER A 43 22.91 17.25 -46.83
C SER A 43 22.81 15.73 -47.04
N GLY A 44 21.65 15.25 -47.53
CA GLY A 44 21.38 13.83 -47.76
C GLY A 44 20.90 13.04 -46.54
N VAL A 45 20.87 13.63 -45.35
CA VAL A 45 20.29 13.02 -44.13
C VAL A 45 18.79 13.29 -44.11
N LYS A 46 17.99 12.25 -43.81
CA LYS A 46 16.53 12.35 -43.73
C LYS A 46 16.10 12.81 -42.34
N TYR A 47 15.27 13.84 -42.30
CA TYR A 47 14.60 14.32 -41.11
C TYR A 47 13.09 14.27 -41.30
N GLU A 48 12.36 14.07 -40.21
CA GLU A 48 10.89 14.16 -40.20
C GLU A 48 10.45 15.02 -39.02
N LEU A 49 9.67 16.05 -39.32
CA LEU A 49 9.06 16.90 -38.32
C LEU A 49 7.67 16.35 -38.00
N VAL A 50 7.44 16.03 -36.73
CA VAL A 50 6.19 15.45 -36.25
C VAL A 50 5.33 16.54 -35.63
N PHE A 51 4.08 16.62 -36.05
CA PHE A 51 3.12 17.61 -35.60
C PHE A 51 1.96 16.96 -34.85
N MET A 52 1.50 17.63 -33.79
CA MET A 52 0.24 17.35 -33.11
C MET A 52 -0.65 18.59 -33.20
N LYS A 53 -1.84 18.46 -33.82
CA LYS A 53 -2.78 19.59 -34.00
C LYS A 53 -2.11 20.87 -34.56
N ASN A 54 -1.23 20.68 -35.56
CA ASN A 54 -0.42 21.70 -36.23
C ASN A 54 0.63 22.41 -35.34
N LYS A 55 1.07 21.78 -34.24
CA LYS A 55 2.25 22.21 -33.47
C LYS A 55 3.35 21.15 -33.56
N GLU A 56 4.58 21.58 -33.74
CA GLU A 56 5.75 20.70 -33.75
C GLU A 56 5.94 20.07 -32.37
N ILE A 57 6.08 18.75 -32.31
CA ILE A 57 6.23 18.01 -31.04
C ILE A 57 7.51 17.18 -30.97
N LEU A 58 8.00 16.65 -32.10
CA LEU A 58 9.20 15.83 -32.17
C LEU A 58 9.92 16.05 -33.51
N LEU A 59 11.25 15.92 -33.48
CA LEU A 59 12.09 15.83 -34.68
C LEU A 59 12.70 14.43 -34.73
N LEU A 60 12.54 13.77 -35.87
CA LEU A 60 13.18 12.48 -36.15
C LEU A 60 14.33 12.65 -37.13
N LYS A 61 15.41 11.91 -36.93
CA LYS A 61 16.56 11.77 -37.82
C LYS A 61 16.74 10.30 -38.13
N ASN A 62 16.56 9.90 -39.39
CA ASN A 62 16.57 8.49 -39.80
C ASN A 62 15.70 7.60 -38.88
N GLU A 63 14.48 8.04 -38.57
CA GLU A 63 13.51 7.35 -37.70
C GLU A 63 13.86 7.33 -36.19
N GLU A 64 14.91 8.01 -35.74
CA GLU A 64 15.28 8.16 -34.32
C GLU A 64 14.95 9.57 -33.79
N ILE A 65 14.54 9.71 -32.51
CA ILE A 65 14.28 11.03 -31.90
C ILE A 65 15.60 11.79 -31.76
N VAL A 66 15.62 13.03 -32.26
CA VAL A 66 16.73 13.95 -32.02
C VAL A 66 16.56 14.56 -30.63
N ASN A 67 17.51 14.32 -29.73
CA ASN A 67 17.50 14.90 -28.38
C ASN A 67 18.44 16.10 -28.21
N ASP A 68 19.22 16.47 -29.23
CA ASP A 68 20.21 17.55 -29.16
C ASP A 68 19.61 18.89 -29.58
N SER A 69 19.77 19.91 -28.72
CA SER A 69 19.14 21.22 -28.93
C SER A 69 19.72 21.99 -30.13
N GLU A 70 21.02 21.87 -30.41
CA GLU A 70 21.63 22.58 -31.54
C GLU A 70 21.28 21.87 -32.85
N GLU A 71 21.26 20.54 -32.88
CA GLU A 71 20.82 19.78 -34.04
C GLU A 71 19.34 20.08 -34.39
N ILE A 72 18.45 20.15 -33.40
CA ILE A 72 17.05 20.56 -33.63
C ILE A 72 16.99 21.95 -34.24
N LYS A 73 17.76 22.90 -33.69
CA LYS A 73 17.79 24.29 -34.17
C LYS A 73 18.31 24.40 -35.61
N GLU A 74 19.40 23.72 -35.95
CA GLU A 74 19.92 23.66 -37.31
C GLU A 74 18.91 23.02 -38.28
N ALA A 75 18.28 21.93 -37.85
CA ALA A 75 17.32 21.23 -38.69
C ALA A 75 16.06 22.07 -38.96
N ILE A 76 15.52 22.71 -37.94
CA ILE A 76 14.35 23.61 -38.06
C ILE A 76 14.71 24.85 -38.89
N LYS A 77 15.91 25.42 -38.73
CA LYS A 77 16.39 26.52 -39.58
C LYS A 77 16.41 26.11 -41.04
N ALA A 78 16.99 24.95 -41.37
CA ALA A 78 17.07 24.46 -42.74
C ALA A 78 15.68 24.18 -43.33
N TYR A 79 14.81 23.52 -42.56
CA TYR A 79 13.42 23.25 -42.95
C TYR A 79 12.66 24.54 -43.27
N TYR A 80 12.67 25.53 -42.36
CA TYR A 80 11.98 26.80 -42.60
C TYR A 80 12.62 27.65 -43.68
N THR A 81 13.94 27.57 -43.88
CA THR A 81 14.59 28.25 -45.00
C THR A 81 14.09 27.69 -46.33
N SER A 82 13.97 26.37 -46.45
CA SER A 82 13.49 25.74 -47.69
C SER A 82 12.02 26.09 -48.02
N LYS A 83 11.17 26.28 -46.99
CA LYS A 83 9.71 26.41 -47.16
C LYS A 83 9.22 27.86 -47.18
N TYR A 84 9.87 28.76 -46.43
CA TYR A 84 9.36 30.09 -46.14
C TYR A 84 10.27 31.23 -46.61
N TYR A 85 11.49 30.93 -47.08
CA TYR A 85 12.36 31.97 -47.63
C TYR A 85 11.80 32.54 -48.94
N LEU A 86 12.21 33.77 -49.27
CA LEU A 86 11.74 34.46 -50.46
C LEU A 86 12.34 33.83 -51.72
N THR A 87 11.53 33.75 -52.77
CA THR A 87 12.01 33.42 -54.12
C THR A 87 12.81 34.59 -54.70
N PRO A 88 13.77 34.33 -55.61
CA PRO A 88 14.51 35.40 -56.30
C PRO A 88 13.59 36.44 -56.94
N SER A 89 12.50 36.00 -57.58
CA SER A 89 11.50 36.90 -58.18
C SER A 89 10.78 37.79 -57.17
N GLN A 90 10.54 37.32 -55.94
CA GLN A 90 9.92 38.17 -54.90
C GLN A 90 10.88 39.27 -54.46
N ILE A 91 12.17 38.94 -54.31
CA ILE A 91 13.22 39.90 -53.94
C ILE A 91 13.41 40.92 -55.07
N GLU A 92 13.49 40.47 -56.32
CA GLU A 92 13.59 41.31 -57.51
C GLU A 92 12.41 42.26 -57.64
N ASN A 93 11.17 41.77 -57.51
CA ASN A 93 9.97 42.61 -57.58
C ASN A 93 9.94 43.67 -56.48
N LEU A 94 10.24 43.28 -55.24
CA LEU A 94 10.30 44.22 -54.12
C LEU A 94 11.38 45.29 -54.36
N THR A 95 12.54 44.87 -54.85
CA THR A 95 13.66 45.77 -55.20
C THR A 95 13.26 46.73 -56.32
N ALA A 96 12.64 46.22 -57.38
CA ALA A 96 12.16 47.03 -58.50
C ALA A 96 11.18 48.11 -58.03
N TYR A 97 10.21 47.78 -57.17
CA TYR A 97 9.29 48.79 -56.65
C TYR A 97 9.97 49.87 -55.81
N PHE A 98 10.95 49.52 -54.97
CA PHE A 98 11.72 50.52 -54.21
C PHE A 98 12.64 51.36 -55.11
N VAL A 99 13.23 50.76 -56.16
CA VAL A 99 14.01 51.49 -57.17
C VAL A 99 13.11 52.46 -57.94
N GLU A 100 11.94 52.02 -58.42
CA GLU A 100 10.95 52.87 -59.09
C GLU A 100 10.46 54.00 -58.19
N LEU A 101 10.21 53.69 -56.92
CA LEU A 101 9.81 54.68 -55.93
C LEU A 101 10.91 55.73 -55.72
N ASN A 102 12.17 55.31 -55.54
CA ASN A 102 13.30 56.23 -55.41
C ASN A 102 13.52 57.06 -56.68
N ALA A 103 13.43 56.43 -57.85
CA ALA A 103 13.58 57.11 -59.13
C ALA A 103 12.49 58.16 -59.36
N SER A 104 11.28 57.93 -58.83
CA SER A 104 10.14 58.86 -58.99
C SER A 104 10.33 60.25 -58.40
N ARG A 105 11.37 60.42 -57.58
CA ARG A 105 11.89 61.74 -57.14
C ARG A 105 12.29 62.64 -58.31
N ASN A 106 12.52 62.05 -59.49
CA ASN A 106 12.91 62.71 -60.73
C ASN A 106 11.98 62.36 -61.92
N ASN A 107 10.69 62.08 -61.65
CA ASN A 107 9.66 61.79 -62.67
C ASN A 107 8.74 63.00 -62.94
N GLY A 108 9.25 64.23 -62.79
CA GLY A 108 8.47 65.45 -62.95
C GLY A 108 8.27 65.86 -64.40
N GLU A 109 8.54 67.13 -64.72
CA GLU A 109 8.53 67.60 -66.10
C GLU A 109 9.81 67.18 -66.84
N GLY A 110 9.66 66.50 -67.98
CA GLY A 110 10.77 65.96 -68.79
C GLY A 110 11.83 66.98 -69.27
N ARG A 111 11.65 68.27 -69.00
CA ARG A 111 12.64 69.32 -69.25
C ARG A 111 13.81 69.34 -68.25
N PHE A 112 13.75 68.56 -67.17
CA PHE A 112 14.77 68.53 -66.11
C PHE A 112 15.55 67.20 -66.02
N VAL A 113 15.38 66.31 -67.01
CA VAL A 113 15.88 64.92 -67.00
C VAL A 113 17.40 64.79 -66.85
N GLU A 114 18.20 65.73 -67.35
CA GLU A 114 19.68 65.63 -67.30
C GLU A 114 20.27 65.76 -65.88
N VAL A 115 19.62 66.53 -64.99
CA VAL A 115 20.10 66.78 -63.62
C VAL A 115 19.21 66.07 -62.58
N GLY A 116 17.94 65.85 -62.89
CA GLY A 116 16.94 65.33 -61.97
C GLY A 116 16.30 66.45 -61.13
N GLU A 117 14.98 66.42 -61.02
CA GLU A 117 14.15 67.44 -60.38
C GLU A 117 14.48 67.64 -58.91
N GLU A 118 14.75 66.56 -58.19
CA GLU A 118 15.11 66.68 -56.79
C GLU A 118 16.55 67.16 -56.60
N GLN A 119 17.49 66.63 -57.37
CA GLN A 119 18.89 67.07 -57.28
C GLN A 119 18.99 68.56 -57.65
N MET A 120 18.27 69.00 -58.68
CA MET A 120 18.17 70.42 -59.04
C MET A 120 17.58 71.25 -57.90
N CYS A 121 16.55 70.75 -57.21
CA CYS A 121 15.98 71.43 -56.05
C CYS A 121 17.01 71.56 -54.92
N ARG A 122 17.69 70.45 -54.55
CA ARG A 122 18.76 70.43 -53.54
C ARG A 122 19.87 71.43 -53.86
N ASP A 123 20.32 71.45 -55.11
CA ASP A 123 21.36 72.36 -55.58
C ASP A 123 20.95 73.83 -55.39
N ARG A 124 19.69 74.17 -55.70
CA ARG A 124 19.15 75.54 -55.60
C ARG A 124 18.89 75.98 -54.16
N VAL A 125 18.56 75.06 -53.26
CA VAL A 125 18.16 75.35 -51.86
C VAL A 125 19.25 75.05 -50.83
N GLY A 126 20.51 74.98 -51.26
CA GLY A 126 21.67 74.87 -50.37
C GLY A 126 22.86 74.09 -50.92
N GLY A 127 22.62 73.05 -51.74
CA GLY A 127 23.64 72.07 -52.13
C GLY A 127 24.78 72.63 -52.99
N LYS A 128 24.49 73.60 -53.86
CA LYS A 128 25.49 74.33 -54.68
C LYS A 128 25.63 75.79 -54.29
N LEU A 129 24.92 76.23 -53.26
CA LEU A 129 25.13 77.56 -52.70
C LEU A 129 26.49 77.59 -51.98
N PRO A 130 27.15 78.78 -51.92
CA PRO A 130 28.29 79.00 -51.04
C PRO A 130 28.07 78.37 -49.67
N LYS A 131 29.10 77.68 -49.16
CA LYS A 131 29.03 77.11 -47.81
C LYS A 131 28.94 78.26 -46.79
N PRO A 132 28.16 78.10 -45.70
CA PRO A 132 28.12 79.11 -44.65
C PRO A 132 29.54 79.43 -44.15
N PRO A 133 29.90 80.71 -43.96
CA PRO A 133 31.19 81.08 -43.37
C PRO A 133 31.28 80.58 -41.93
N PRO A 134 32.47 80.39 -41.33
CA PRO A 134 32.61 79.77 -40.00
C PRO A 134 31.79 80.40 -38.87
N ASP A 135 31.49 81.70 -38.97
CA ASP A 135 30.75 82.54 -38.01
C ASP A 135 29.24 82.66 -38.31
N TYR A 136 28.72 81.91 -39.29
CA TYR A 136 27.32 82.02 -39.74
C TYR A 136 26.28 81.83 -38.63
N LYS A 137 26.59 81.03 -37.59
CA LYS A 137 25.65 80.79 -36.48
C LYS A 137 25.40 82.03 -35.64
N GLU A 138 26.39 82.91 -35.52
CA GLU A 138 26.24 84.17 -34.76
C GLU A 138 25.40 85.18 -35.55
N MET A 139 25.49 85.17 -36.88
CA MET A 139 24.78 86.11 -37.76
C MET A 139 23.39 85.64 -38.20
N TYR A 140 23.20 84.34 -38.42
CA TYR A 140 22.00 83.78 -39.05
C TYR A 140 21.34 82.68 -38.19
N GLY A 141 21.94 82.26 -37.08
CA GLY A 141 21.43 81.20 -36.20
C GLY A 141 21.73 79.78 -36.71
N ASP A 142 21.31 79.44 -37.94
CA ASP A 142 21.56 78.13 -38.56
C ASP A 142 21.84 78.21 -40.08
N GLU A 143 22.15 77.05 -40.68
CA GLU A 143 22.55 76.95 -42.10
C GLU A 143 21.39 77.25 -43.05
N TYR A 144 20.16 76.97 -42.64
CA TYR A 144 18.97 77.18 -43.46
C TYR A 144 18.59 78.65 -43.54
N MET A 145 18.76 79.40 -42.45
CA MET A 145 18.55 80.86 -42.45
C MET A 145 19.61 81.57 -43.29
N TYR A 146 20.86 81.08 -43.25
CA TYR A 146 21.92 81.54 -44.15
C TYR A 146 21.54 81.31 -45.62
N TRP A 147 21.12 80.10 -45.99
CA TRP A 147 20.67 79.81 -47.36
C TRP A 147 19.44 80.61 -47.76
N ALA A 148 18.45 80.77 -46.88
CA ALA A 148 17.27 81.61 -47.13
C ALA A 148 17.66 83.07 -47.43
N THR A 149 18.57 83.63 -46.63
CA THR A 149 19.07 85.00 -46.83
C THR A 149 19.83 85.15 -48.14
N LEU A 150 20.66 84.17 -48.47
CA LEU A 150 21.41 84.17 -49.72
C LEU A 150 20.49 84.03 -50.94
N MET A 151 19.48 83.17 -50.87
CA MET A 151 18.50 82.99 -51.95
C MET A 151 17.64 84.22 -52.17
N CYS A 152 17.17 84.87 -51.10
CA CYS A 152 16.39 86.11 -51.21
C CYS A 152 17.24 87.28 -51.72
N SER A 153 18.55 87.30 -51.42
CA SER A 153 19.43 88.34 -51.98
C SER A 153 19.80 88.09 -53.44
N LEU A 154 19.99 86.83 -53.85
CA LEU A 154 20.34 86.47 -55.22
C LEU A 154 19.16 86.48 -56.19
N TRP A 155 17.97 86.04 -55.73
CA TRP A 155 16.81 85.78 -56.60
C TRP A 155 15.51 86.43 -56.10
N GLY A 156 15.57 87.31 -55.11
CA GLY A 156 14.38 87.85 -54.43
C GLY A 156 13.38 88.55 -55.35
N LYS A 157 13.84 89.18 -56.44
CA LYS A 157 12.95 89.80 -57.44
C LYS A 157 12.22 88.76 -58.28
N GLU A 158 12.89 87.68 -58.64
CA GLU A 158 12.38 86.61 -59.50
C GLU A 158 11.39 85.70 -58.75
N ILE A 159 11.66 85.43 -57.47
CA ILE A 159 10.84 84.54 -56.64
C ILE A 159 9.91 85.30 -55.67
N ASN A 160 9.86 86.63 -55.77
CA ASN A 160 9.11 87.52 -54.87
C ASN A 160 9.43 87.31 -53.37
N CYS A 161 10.71 87.05 -53.05
CA CYS A 161 11.16 87.00 -51.66
C CYS A 161 11.52 88.40 -51.16
N ASN A 162 10.72 88.93 -50.24
CA ASN A 162 10.96 90.23 -49.59
C ASN A 162 11.51 90.10 -48.15
N ASP A 163 11.45 88.90 -47.55
CA ASP A 163 11.97 88.60 -46.21
C ASP A 163 12.52 87.15 -46.19
N PRO A 164 13.81 86.92 -45.85
CA PRO A 164 14.39 85.59 -45.68
C PRO A 164 13.57 84.63 -44.80
N ASN A 165 12.82 85.13 -43.82
CA ASN A 165 11.96 84.30 -42.98
C ASN A 165 10.87 83.56 -43.78
N MET A 166 10.48 84.09 -44.95
CA MET A 166 9.51 83.46 -45.85
C MET A 166 10.05 82.14 -46.43
N LEU A 167 11.36 82.03 -46.65
CA LEU A 167 11.99 80.81 -47.19
C LEU A 167 12.56 79.90 -46.10
N TYR A 168 12.95 80.45 -44.95
CA TYR A 168 13.61 79.71 -43.86
C TYR A 168 12.90 78.40 -43.48
N GLY A 169 11.61 78.49 -43.11
CA GLY A 169 10.83 77.32 -42.69
C GLY A 169 10.68 76.30 -43.80
N LEU A 170 10.45 76.77 -45.03
CA LEU A 170 10.27 75.92 -46.20
C LEU A 170 11.54 75.15 -46.58
N ILE A 171 12.70 75.81 -46.54
CA ILE A 171 14.01 75.18 -46.82
C ILE A 171 14.33 74.15 -45.74
N LYS A 172 14.10 74.49 -44.48
CA LYS A 172 14.32 73.58 -43.34
C LYS A 172 13.44 72.33 -43.43
N ASP A 173 12.15 72.50 -43.71
CA ASP A 173 11.20 71.39 -43.85
C ASP A 173 11.52 70.51 -45.06
N PHE A 174 11.91 71.12 -46.19
CA PHE A 174 12.36 70.39 -47.38
C PHE A 174 13.57 69.50 -47.06
N TRP A 175 14.63 70.06 -46.45
CA TRP A 175 15.83 69.29 -46.12
C TRP A 175 15.56 68.21 -45.07
N LYS A 176 14.72 68.48 -44.08
CA LYS A 176 14.30 67.49 -43.09
C LYS A 176 13.59 66.31 -43.76
N ALA A 177 12.62 66.59 -44.63
CA ALA A 177 11.86 65.55 -45.33
C ALA A 177 12.76 64.74 -46.27
N THR A 178 13.61 65.44 -47.02
CA THR A 178 14.55 64.85 -47.97
C THR A 178 15.56 63.92 -47.29
N ARG A 179 16.19 64.36 -46.18
CA ARG A 179 17.11 63.53 -45.40
C ARG A 179 16.40 62.33 -44.78
N ALA A 180 15.16 62.49 -44.30
CA ALA A 180 14.39 61.39 -43.74
C ALA A 180 14.06 60.31 -44.80
N VAL A 181 13.76 60.70 -46.04
CA VAL A 181 13.60 59.75 -47.14
C VAL A 181 14.94 59.05 -47.46
N ASP A 182 16.03 59.81 -47.61
CA ASP A 182 17.35 59.25 -47.92
C ASP A 182 17.75 58.19 -46.89
N GLU A 183 17.67 58.52 -45.60
CA GLU A 183 18.01 57.62 -44.50
C GLU A 183 17.21 56.31 -44.56
N ARG A 184 15.90 56.41 -44.80
CA ARG A 184 15.02 55.24 -44.88
C ARG A 184 15.28 54.42 -46.14
N MET A 185 15.47 55.06 -47.29
CA MET A 185 15.74 54.37 -48.55
C MET A 185 17.12 53.69 -48.54
N ASP A 186 18.14 54.33 -47.97
CA ASP A 186 19.47 53.74 -47.78
C ASP A 186 19.37 52.50 -46.88
N GLY A 187 18.61 52.59 -45.78
CA GLY A 187 18.33 51.45 -44.91
C GLY A 187 17.61 50.30 -45.64
N VAL A 188 16.59 50.62 -46.43
CA VAL A 188 15.86 49.63 -47.24
C VAL A 188 16.78 48.95 -48.25
N PHE A 189 17.56 49.71 -49.03
CA PHE A 189 18.48 49.14 -50.00
C PHE A 189 19.60 48.33 -49.33
N ASN A 190 20.09 48.75 -48.16
CA ASN A 190 21.04 47.97 -47.39
C ASN A 190 20.48 46.59 -47.00
N TYR A 191 19.22 46.52 -46.58
CA TYR A 191 18.57 45.23 -46.29
C TYR A 191 18.33 44.40 -47.56
N LEU A 192 17.84 45.01 -48.64
CA LEU A 192 17.60 44.31 -49.91
C LEU A 192 18.89 43.70 -50.48
N ASN A 193 20.00 44.44 -50.42
CA ASN A 193 21.29 43.99 -50.94
C ASN A 193 21.95 42.91 -50.07
N ASN A 194 21.59 42.82 -48.79
CA ASN A 194 22.19 41.89 -47.83
C ASN A 194 21.15 40.93 -47.23
N ILE A 195 20.09 40.63 -47.98
CA ILE A 195 19.01 39.76 -47.51
C ILE A 195 19.50 38.32 -47.42
N THR A 196 19.34 37.70 -46.25
CA THR A 196 19.74 36.33 -45.94
C THR A 196 18.60 35.65 -45.18
N PRO A 197 18.62 34.31 -45.05
CA PRO A 197 17.61 33.60 -44.25
C PRO A 197 17.52 34.09 -42.79
N ASP A 198 18.62 34.62 -42.25
CA ASP A 198 18.71 35.07 -40.86
C ASP A 198 18.12 36.47 -40.62
N ASN A 199 18.10 37.35 -41.63
CA ASN A 199 17.66 38.75 -41.47
C ASN A 199 16.44 39.13 -42.32
N VAL A 200 15.91 38.22 -43.14
CA VAL A 200 14.83 38.52 -44.09
C VAL A 200 13.57 39.05 -43.40
N TYR A 201 13.16 38.44 -42.29
CA TYR A 201 11.95 38.85 -41.58
C TYR A 201 12.10 40.24 -40.94
N GLU A 202 13.23 40.48 -40.26
CA GLU A 202 13.55 41.78 -39.65
C GLU A 202 13.70 42.88 -40.70
N GLY A 203 14.36 42.57 -41.82
CA GLY A 203 14.49 43.50 -42.95
C GLY A 203 13.15 43.89 -43.55
N LEU A 204 12.23 42.93 -43.74
CA LEU A 204 10.89 43.21 -44.24
C LEU A 204 10.05 44.03 -43.23
N LEU A 205 10.19 43.77 -41.93
CA LEU A 205 9.56 44.61 -40.90
C LEU A 205 10.08 46.04 -40.96
N TYR A 206 11.40 46.22 -41.05
CA TYR A 206 12.03 47.54 -41.20
C TYR A 206 11.53 48.27 -42.45
N MET A 207 11.42 47.57 -43.59
CA MET A 207 10.86 48.13 -44.83
C MET A 207 9.41 48.58 -44.63
N ASN A 208 8.58 47.75 -43.98
CA ASN A 208 7.18 48.06 -43.72
C ASN A 208 7.00 49.25 -42.77
N GLU A 209 7.84 49.37 -41.74
CA GLU A 209 7.90 50.53 -40.85
C GLU A 209 8.45 51.80 -41.54
N SER A 210 9.34 51.64 -42.52
CA SER A 210 9.91 52.76 -43.27
C SER A 210 8.91 53.38 -44.25
N MET A 211 7.99 52.58 -44.81
CA MET A 211 7.02 53.05 -45.80
C MET A 211 6.17 54.25 -45.37
N PRO A 212 5.50 54.27 -44.21
CA PRO A 212 4.72 55.44 -43.80
C PRO A 212 5.58 56.70 -43.64
N ILE A 213 6.83 56.56 -43.20
CA ILE A 213 7.79 57.68 -43.07
C ILE A 213 8.18 58.21 -44.44
N ILE A 214 8.50 57.32 -45.39
CA ILE A 214 8.81 57.68 -46.77
C ILE A 214 7.62 58.41 -47.41
N GLU A 215 6.41 57.86 -47.29
CA GLU A 215 5.19 58.44 -47.87
C GLU A 215 4.87 59.82 -47.28
N GLN A 216 4.96 59.98 -45.96
CA GLN A 216 4.72 61.27 -45.30
C GLN A 216 5.72 62.34 -45.76
N ASN A 217 7.01 62.00 -45.80
CA ASN A 217 8.05 62.96 -46.18
C ASN A 217 8.03 63.24 -47.69
N TYR A 218 7.66 62.26 -48.51
CA TYR A 218 7.31 62.51 -49.91
C TYR A 218 6.15 63.48 -50.03
N TYR A 219 5.06 63.32 -49.29
CA TYR A 219 3.96 64.27 -49.32
C TYR A 219 4.44 65.71 -49.00
N VAL A 220 5.30 65.88 -47.99
CA VAL A 220 5.91 67.19 -47.66
C VAL A 220 6.76 67.72 -48.82
N MET A 221 7.59 66.88 -49.43
CA MET A 221 8.44 67.26 -50.55
C MET A 221 7.65 67.64 -51.80
N LYS A 222 6.57 66.92 -52.15
CA LYS A 222 5.70 67.21 -53.32
C LYS A 222 4.92 68.49 -53.15
N ASN A 223 4.41 68.75 -51.94
CA ASN A 223 3.56 69.90 -51.65
C ASN A 223 4.32 71.10 -51.06
N SER A 224 5.66 71.08 -51.10
CA SER A 224 6.48 72.19 -50.63
C SER A 224 6.23 73.44 -51.48
N GLU A 225 6.02 74.59 -50.84
CA GLU A 225 5.86 75.89 -51.53
C GLU A 225 7.13 76.32 -52.28
N LEU A 226 8.27 75.65 -52.06
CA LEU A 226 9.47 75.83 -52.87
C LEU A 226 9.29 75.30 -54.30
N ARG A 227 8.39 74.34 -54.54
CA ARG A 227 8.21 73.70 -55.86
C ARG A 227 7.22 74.45 -56.73
N PHE A 228 7.42 74.35 -58.04
CA PHE A 228 6.36 74.67 -59.01
C PHE A 228 5.24 73.62 -58.91
N PRO A 229 3.97 74.02 -59.08
CA PRO A 229 2.88 73.06 -59.33
C PRO A 229 3.01 72.46 -60.74
N LEU A 230 2.42 71.28 -60.96
CA LEU A 230 2.53 70.53 -62.22
C LEU A 230 1.93 71.25 -63.43
N GLY A 231 0.91 72.10 -63.28
CA GLY A 231 0.37 72.93 -64.37
C GLY A 231 0.98 74.34 -64.46
N GLY A 232 2.11 74.59 -63.79
CA GLY A 232 2.85 75.85 -63.87
C GLY A 232 2.34 76.96 -62.93
N ILE A 233 3.04 78.10 -62.91
CA ILE A 233 2.92 79.18 -61.91
C ILE A 233 1.48 79.68 -61.71
N SER A 234 0.60 79.57 -62.72
CA SER A 234 -0.82 79.95 -62.61
C SER A 234 -1.63 79.15 -61.59
N GLU A 235 -1.18 77.96 -61.19
CA GLU A 235 -1.92 77.07 -60.29
C GLU A 235 -1.59 77.27 -58.80
N CYS A 236 -0.54 78.04 -58.46
CA CYS A 236 -0.16 78.27 -57.07
C CYS A 236 0.22 79.73 -56.81
N LYS A 237 -0.71 80.51 -56.23
CA LYS A 237 -0.52 81.93 -55.89
C LYS A 237 0.52 82.19 -54.79
N LYS A 238 0.97 81.16 -54.06
CA LYS A 238 1.89 81.26 -52.92
C LYS A 238 3.21 80.51 -53.10
N CYS A 239 3.43 79.84 -54.24
CA CYS A 239 4.64 79.08 -54.46
C CYS A 239 5.78 80.00 -54.93
N PHE A 240 7.00 79.76 -54.45
CA PHE A 240 8.19 80.51 -54.85
C PHE A 240 8.79 80.01 -56.17
N GLY A 241 8.44 78.79 -56.61
CA GLY A 241 8.90 78.26 -57.90
C GLY A 241 10.42 78.09 -57.99
N ILE A 242 11.06 77.73 -56.88
CA ILE A 242 12.50 77.52 -56.84
C ILE A 242 12.85 76.12 -57.38
N CYS A 243 12.02 75.13 -57.03
CA CYS A 243 12.25 73.73 -57.31
C CYS A 243 11.32 73.22 -58.41
N PRO A 244 11.78 72.32 -59.29
CA PRO A 244 10.90 71.64 -60.24
C PRO A 244 9.75 70.86 -59.56
N PRO A 245 8.62 70.64 -60.24
CA PRO A 245 7.59 69.74 -59.74
C PRO A 245 8.10 68.29 -59.73
N ILE A 246 7.52 67.44 -58.89
CA ILE A 246 7.83 66.00 -58.83
C ILE A 246 6.54 65.19 -58.87
N VAL A 247 6.60 64.01 -59.52
CA VAL A 247 5.49 63.06 -59.58
C VAL A 247 5.95 61.73 -59.00
N TYR A 248 5.48 61.44 -57.78
CA TYR A 248 5.78 60.14 -57.17
C TYR A 248 5.01 59.00 -57.83
N ASN A 249 5.64 57.84 -57.88
CA ASN A 249 5.03 56.62 -58.38
C ASN A 249 4.09 56.03 -57.32
N GLU A 250 2.84 56.51 -57.27
CA GLU A 250 1.81 56.03 -56.34
C GLU A 250 1.53 54.53 -56.54
N THR A 251 1.67 54.02 -57.77
CA THR A 251 1.54 52.58 -58.07
C THR A 251 2.61 51.77 -57.35
N ALA A 252 3.87 52.19 -57.36
CA ALA A 252 4.94 51.52 -56.63
C ALA A 252 4.68 51.52 -55.11
N ILE A 253 4.18 52.63 -54.54
CA ILE A 253 3.78 52.69 -53.11
C ILE A 253 2.70 51.66 -52.81
N GLN A 254 1.63 51.59 -53.62
CA GLN A 254 0.55 50.62 -53.42
C GLN A 254 1.04 49.18 -53.57
N ASN A 255 1.88 48.90 -54.57
CA ASN A 255 2.46 47.58 -54.77
C ASN A 255 3.32 47.15 -53.58
N ILE A 256 4.14 48.05 -53.02
CA ILE A 256 4.92 47.78 -51.81
C ILE A 256 4.00 47.51 -50.61
N LYS A 257 2.98 48.35 -50.39
CA LYS A 257 2.00 48.19 -49.29
C LYS A 257 1.20 46.89 -49.38
N LEU A 258 0.96 46.37 -50.58
CA LEU A 258 0.30 45.08 -50.78
C LEU A 258 1.26 43.90 -50.60
N LEU A 259 2.48 44.01 -51.11
CA LEU A 259 3.45 42.92 -51.12
C LEU A 259 4.11 42.70 -49.76
N LEU A 260 4.54 43.76 -49.06
CA LEU A 260 5.29 43.65 -47.80
C LEU A 260 4.55 42.84 -46.73
N PRO A 261 3.25 43.07 -46.42
CA PRO A 261 2.54 42.27 -45.43
C PRO A 261 2.48 40.78 -45.80
N GLN A 262 2.36 40.45 -47.09
CA GLN A 262 2.35 39.05 -47.56
C GLN A 262 3.71 38.40 -47.34
N LEU A 263 4.80 39.09 -47.68
CA LEU A 263 6.17 38.59 -47.48
C LEU A 263 6.53 38.47 -45.99
N ILE A 264 6.09 39.42 -45.16
CA ILE A 264 6.22 39.35 -43.68
C ILE A 264 5.48 38.13 -43.14
N ALA A 265 4.23 37.91 -43.56
CA ALA A 265 3.46 36.75 -43.12
C ALA A 265 4.11 35.43 -43.55
N GLN A 266 4.62 35.36 -44.78
CA GLN A 266 5.34 34.19 -45.30
C GLN A 266 6.63 33.91 -44.49
N THR A 267 7.43 34.93 -44.21
CA THR A 267 8.76 34.78 -43.58
C THR A 267 8.74 34.78 -42.05
N LYS A 268 7.58 34.99 -41.42
CA LYS A 268 7.43 34.97 -39.95
C LYS A 268 7.99 33.72 -39.26
N PRO A 269 7.81 32.49 -39.78
CA PRO A 269 8.42 31.29 -39.18
C PRO A 269 9.96 31.34 -39.18
N LEU A 270 10.58 31.99 -40.17
CA LEU A 270 12.03 32.22 -40.21
C LEU A 270 12.50 33.24 -39.18
N GLY A 271 11.70 34.26 -38.88
CA GLY A 271 12.02 35.21 -37.80
C GLY A 271 11.90 34.61 -36.39
N THR A 272 11.27 33.45 -36.24
CA THR A 272 10.93 32.84 -34.94
C THR A 272 11.45 31.41 -34.77
N TYR A 273 12.30 30.92 -35.69
CA TYR A 273 12.77 29.53 -35.70
C TYR A 273 13.48 29.12 -34.41
N VAL A 274 14.23 30.04 -33.78
CA VAL A 274 14.93 29.78 -32.50
C VAL A 274 13.94 29.51 -31.36
N GLN A 275 12.83 30.24 -31.31
CA GLN A 275 11.78 30.02 -30.31
C GLN A 275 11.07 28.69 -30.57
N ILE A 276 10.81 28.38 -31.84
CA ILE A 276 10.18 27.13 -32.27
C ILE A 276 11.10 25.93 -31.97
N SER A 277 12.40 26.02 -32.26
CA SER A 277 13.36 24.94 -31.97
C SER A 277 13.48 24.68 -30.46
N SER A 278 13.49 25.73 -29.64
CA SER A 278 13.51 25.58 -28.18
C SER A 278 12.21 24.95 -27.65
N SER A 279 11.05 25.36 -28.20
CA SER A 279 9.76 24.75 -27.87
C SER A 279 9.71 23.27 -28.28
N LEU A 280 10.27 22.94 -29.45
CA LEU A 280 10.33 21.58 -29.96
C LEU A 280 11.27 20.70 -29.13
N TYR A 281 12.44 21.21 -28.74
CA TYR A 281 13.36 20.52 -27.83
C TYR A 281 12.67 20.23 -26.48
N ASN A 282 12.02 21.22 -25.88
CA ASN A 282 11.30 21.02 -24.61
C ASN A 282 10.19 19.98 -24.75
N SER A 283 9.36 20.07 -25.80
CA SER A 283 8.32 19.07 -26.06
C SER A 283 8.91 17.67 -26.27
N THR A 284 10.06 17.58 -26.94
CA THR A 284 10.77 16.32 -27.15
C THR A 284 11.23 15.72 -25.83
N GLN A 285 11.87 16.50 -24.96
CA GLN A 285 12.34 16.04 -23.66
C GLN A 285 11.18 15.62 -22.75
N GLU A 286 10.10 16.39 -22.72
CA GLU A 286 8.89 16.04 -21.95
C GLU A 286 8.31 14.69 -22.38
N ARG A 287 8.25 14.43 -23.70
CA ARG A 287 7.73 13.17 -24.26
C ARG A 287 8.65 11.99 -24.02
N ILE A 288 9.97 12.17 -24.15
CA ILE A 288 10.96 11.14 -23.79
C ILE A 288 10.81 10.78 -22.30
N ASN A 289 10.70 11.79 -21.43
CA ASN A 289 10.51 11.59 -19.99
C ASN A 289 9.17 10.91 -19.68
N TYR A 290 8.11 11.26 -20.40
CA TYR A 290 6.81 10.61 -20.28
C TYR A 290 6.87 9.13 -20.63
N LYS A 291 7.43 8.78 -21.79
CA LYS A 291 7.61 7.38 -22.23
C LYS A 291 8.48 6.60 -21.25
N THR A 292 9.62 7.16 -20.85
CA THR A 292 10.50 6.57 -19.83
C THR A 292 9.75 6.32 -18.52
N SER A 293 8.92 7.27 -18.09
CA SER A 293 8.12 7.12 -16.87
C SER A 293 7.07 6.03 -16.99
N GLN A 294 6.43 5.86 -18.15
CA GLN A 294 5.47 4.77 -18.37
C GLN A 294 6.15 3.40 -18.31
N ASP A 295 7.32 3.26 -18.94
CA ASP A 295 8.08 2.01 -18.93
C ASP A 295 8.53 1.65 -17.51
N LEU A 296 9.00 2.64 -16.75
CA LEU A 296 9.36 2.45 -15.34
C LEU A 296 8.14 2.11 -14.47
N THR A 297 6.98 2.75 -14.68
CA THR A 297 5.74 2.37 -13.99
C THR A 297 5.42 0.90 -14.23
N ALA A 298 5.42 0.45 -15.50
CA ALA A 298 5.12 -0.94 -15.83
C ALA A 298 6.13 -1.93 -15.21
N TYR A 299 7.41 -1.60 -15.28
CA TYR A 299 8.50 -2.38 -14.67
C TYR A 299 8.32 -2.53 -13.15
N TYR A 300 8.15 -1.42 -12.42
CA TYR A 300 8.03 -1.44 -10.97
C TYR A 300 6.72 -2.05 -10.49
N LEU A 301 5.60 -1.84 -11.18
CA LEU A 301 4.34 -2.51 -10.85
C LEU A 301 4.46 -4.04 -10.97
N ASN A 302 5.19 -4.52 -11.97
CA ASN A 302 5.42 -5.96 -12.13
C ASN A 302 6.27 -6.54 -11.00
N ILE A 303 7.33 -5.84 -10.58
CA ILE A 303 8.17 -6.25 -9.44
C ILE A 303 7.42 -6.17 -8.11
N LEU A 304 6.65 -5.11 -7.91
CA LEU A 304 5.98 -4.84 -6.64
C LEU A 304 4.80 -5.79 -6.39
N LYS A 305 4.15 -6.31 -7.44
CA LYS A 305 2.97 -7.17 -7.30
C LYS A 305 3.15 -8.34 -6.31
N PRO A 306 4.16 -9.23 -6.44
CA PRO A 306 4.38 -10.30 -5.45
C PRO A 306 4.83 -9.76 -4.08
N ILE A 307 5.62 -8.68 -4.04
CA ILE A 307 6.12 -8.08 -2.79
C ILE A 307 4.97 -7.49 -1.97
N ASN A 308 4.02 -6.81 -2.62
CA ASN A 308 2.85 -6.24 -1.98
C ASN A 308 1.95 -7.31 -1.38
N ALA A 309 1.74 -8.44 -2.08
CA ALA A 309 0.99 -9.57 -1.54
C ALA A 309 1.66 -10.13 -0.28
N SER A 310 2.99 -10.27 -0.30
CA SER A 310 3.76 -10.70 0.88
C SER A 310 3.69 -9.68 2.02
N ALA A 311 3.76 -8.39 1.72
CA ALA A 311 3.65 -7.32 2.72
C ALA A 311 2.27 -7.31 3.39
N GLU A 312 1.19 -7.50 2.62
CA GLU A 312 -0.19 -7.55 3.15
C GLU A 312 -0.42 -8.77 4.05
N ASP A 313 0.08 -9.95 3.68
CA ASP A 313 0.03 -11.13 4.54
C ASP A 313 0.75 -10.88 5.88
N VAL A 314 1.98 -10.35 5.82
CA VAL A 314 2.78 -10.05 7.00
C VAL A 314 2.14 -8.97 7.87
N LEU A 315 1.55 -7.92 7.27
CA LEU A 315 0.82 -6.89 8.02
C LEU A 315 -0.39 -7.48 8.75
N ASN A 316 -1.23 -8.29 8.09
CA ASN A 316 -2.40 -8.91 8.70
C ASN A 316 -2.03 -9.83 9.88
N ARG A 317 -1.02 -10.68 9.70
CA ARG A 317 -0.51 -11.58 10.75
C ARG A 317 0.16 -10.81 11.89
N SER A 318 0.77 -9.66 11.60
CA SER A 318 1.36 -8.78 12.60
C SER A 318 0.30 -8.07 13.44
N GLU A 319 -0.78 -7.59 12.82
CA GLU A 319 -1.93 -7.01 13.54
C GLU A 319 -2.58 -8.03 14.46
N GLU A 320 -2.74 -9.28 14.01
CA GLU A 320 -3.19 -10.38 14.86
C GLU A 320 -2.26 -10.61 16.06
N SER A 321 -0.94 -10.71 15.82
CA SER A 321 0.08 -10.88 16.88
C SER A 321 0.08 -9.72 17.89
N LEU A 322 -0.06 -8.47 17.43
CA LEU A 322 -0.20 -7.29 18.28
C LEU A 322 -1.50 -7.28 19.08
N GLY A 323 -2.55 -7.93 18.57
CA GLY A 323 -3.79 -8.17 19.30
C GLY A 323 -3.60 -9.10 20.51
N PHE A 324 -2.63 -10.02 20.46
CA PHE A 324 -2.26 -10.85 21.62
C PHE A 324 -1.29 -10.11 22.55
N VAL A 325 -0.23 -9.52 22.01
CA VAL A 325 0.85 -8.89 22.79
C VAL A 325 1.21 -7.51 22.23
N MET A 326 0.97 -6.47 23.02
CA MET A 326 1.25 -5.09 22.66
C MET A 326 2.72 -4.75 22.88
N ASN A 327 3.54 -5.01 21.87
CA ASN A 327 4.96 -4.71 21.87
C ASN A 327 5.25 -3.45 21.03
N GLN A 328 5.61 -2.35 21.68
CA GLN A 328 5.85 -1.06 21.02
C GLN A 328 6.97 -1.12 19.96
N THR A 329 8.03 -1.88 20.22
CA THR A 329 9.13 -2.05 19.25
C THR A 329 8.66 -2.81 18.02
N PHE A 330 7.86 -3.85 18.19
CA PHE A 330 7.28 -4.59 17.07
C PHE A 330 6.27 -3.74 16.29
N ALA A 331 5.35 -3.06 16.99
CA ALA A 331 4.40 -2.13 16.38
C ALA A 331 5.08 -1.04 15.54
N SER A 332 6.18 -0.46 16.03
CA SER A 332 6.96 0.53 15.28
C SER A 332 7.54 -0.02 13.97
N LYS A 333 7.93 -1.30 13.93
CA LYS A 333 8.40 -1.96 12.70
C LYS A 333 7.25 -2.20 11.71
N VAL A 334 6.08 -2.61 12.22
CA VAL A 334 4.86 -2.79 11.41
C VAL A 334 4.43 -1.47 10.78
N ASP A 335 4.47 -0.37 11.53
CA ASP A 335 4.17 0.97 11.01
C ASP A 335 5.18 1.44 9.96
N ALA A 336 6.47 1.14 10.15
CA ALA A 336 7.51 1.43 9.17
C ALA A 336 7.30 0.64 7.87
N LEU A 337 6.94 -0.65 7.95
CA LEU A 337 6.58 -1.48 6.81
C LEU A 337 5.38 -0.89 6.05
N LYS A 338 4.31 -0.55 6.77
CA LYS A 338 3.08 0.05 6.20
C LYS A 338 3.35 1.40 5.52
N SER A 339 4.16 2.24 6.16
CA SER A 339 4.54 3.56 5.66
C SER A 339 5.38 3.44 4.38
N LEU A 340 6.39 2.58 4.37
CA LEU A 340 7.24 2.37 3.21
C LEU A 340 6.45 1.78 2.04
N LYS A 341 5.60 0.78 2.26
CA LYS A 341 4.70 0.26 1.22
C LYS A 341 3.89 1.37 0.55
N SER A 342 3.24 2.20 1.36
CA SER A 342 2.42 3.33 0.88
C SER A 342 3.24 4.38 0.14
N GLU A 343 4.46 4.66 0.61
CA GLU A 343 5.38 5.59 -0.06
C GLU A 343 5.81 5.08 -1.45
N ILE A 344 6.10 3.79 -1.58
CA ILE A 344 6.44 3.16 -2.86
C ILE A 344 5.27 3.27 -3.85
N GLU A 345 4.06 2.92 -3.41
CA GLU A 345 2.85 3.01 -4.25
C GLU A 345 2.58 4.45 -4.72
N SER A 346 2.73 5.42 -3.81
CA SER A 346 2.61 6.85 -4.10
C SER A 346 3.68 7.34 -5.09
N ASN A 347 4.92 6.87 -4.95
CA ASN A 347 6.02 7.19 -5.85
C ASN A 347 5.76 6.68 -7.27
N ILE A 348 5.26 5.45 -7.42
CA ILE A 348 4.89 4.89 -8.72
C ILE A 348 3.74 5.69 -9.34
N ALA A 349 2.69 6.00 -8.57
CA ALA A 349 1.54 6.76 -9.05
C ALA A 349 1.92 8.19 -9.46
N SER A 350 2.86 8.82 -8.75
CA SER A 350 3.36 10.18 -9.03
C SER A 350 4.56 10.23 -9.98
N LYS A 351 4.94 9.08 -10.58
CA LYS A 351 6.07 8.95 -11.53
C LYS A 351 7.43 9.41 -10.97
N LYS A 352 7.68 9.16 -9.69
CA LYS A 352 8.94 9.49 -8.99
C LYS A 352 9.76 8.22 -8.72
N PHE A 353 10.66 7.89 -9.63
CA PHE A 353 11.43 6.63 -9.60
C PHE A 353 12.83 6.74 -9.00
N GLU A 354 13.25 7.93 -8.57
CA GLU A 354 14.56 8.11 -7.95
C GLU A 354 14.69 7.29 -6.66
N GLY A 355 15.71 6.43 -6.60
CA GLY A 355 15.97 5.55 -5.46
C GLY A 355 14.96 4.42 -5.27
N MET A 356 14.14 4.10 -6.28
CA MET A 356 13.06 3.13 -6.15
C MET A 356 13.56 1.71 -5.85
N ASP A 357 14.64 1.25 -6.52
CA ASP A 357 15.26 -0.06 -6.25
C ASP A 357 15.65 -0.22 -4.77
N LYS A 358 16.29 0.79 -4.18
CA LYS A 358 16.70 0.80 -2.77
C LYS A 358 15.50 0.75 -1.82
N LYS A 359 14.41 1.44 -2.14
CA LYS A 359 13.18 1.40 -1.35
C LYS A 359 12.53 0.00 -1.41
N ILE A 360 12.50 -0.62 -2.59
CA ILE A 360 11.98 -1.99 -2.75
C ILE A 360 12.83 -2.99 -1.98
N GLU A 361 14.16 -2.90 -2.06
CA GLU A 361 15.08 -3.74 -1.27
C GLU A 361 14.84 -3.55 0.24
N THR A 362 14.67 -2.31 0.69
CA THR A 362 14.35 -1.99 2.09
C THR A 362 12.99 -2.56 2.50
N LEU A 363 12.00 -2.51 1.61
CA LEU A 363 10.67 -3.09 1.85
C LEU A 363 10.77 -4.61 2.06
N VAL A 364 11.47 -5.32 1.17
CA VAL A 364 11.68 -6.77 1.29
C VAL A 364 12.36 -7.10 2.62
N LYS A 365 13.41 -6.38 2.98
CA LYS A 365 14.09 -6.58 4.27
C LYS A 365 13.17 -6.34 5.47
N LEU A 366 12.34 -5.30 5.44
CA LEU A 366 11.36 -5.03 6.50
C LEU A 366 10.29 -6.12 6.60
N ILE A 367 9.82 -6.66 5.46
CA ILE A 367 8.90 -7.81 5.44
C ILE A 367 9.51 -8.98 6.20
N ASP A 368 10.76 -9.34 5.91
CA ASP A 368 11.46 -10.46 6.56
C ASP A 368 11.66 -10.21 8.07
N GLU A 369 12.10 -9.01 8.45
CA GLU A 369 12.31 -8.64 9.85
C GLU A 369 11.02 -8.65 10.68
N VAL A 370 9.92 -8.14 10.11
CA VAL A 370 8.61 -8.14 10.75
C VAL A 370 8.10 -9.58 10.86
N ASN A 371 8.15 -10.36 9.77
CA ASN A 371 7.68 -11.74 9.75
C ASN A 371 8.43 -12.62 10.77
N ALA A 372 9.74 -12.44 10.92
CA ALA A 372 10.54 -13.15 11.92
C ALA A 372 10.20 -12.79 13.38
N THR A 373 9.49 -11.68 13.62
CA THR A 373 9.11 -11.20 14.96
C THR A 373 7.69 -11.65 15.36
N ILE A 374 6.84 -12.07 14.40
CA ILE A 374 5.42 -12.41 14.63
C ILE A 374 5.25 -13.49 15.71
N GLU A 375 5.86 -14.67 15.52
CA GLU A 375 5.73 -15.80 16.44
C GLU A 375 6.44 -15.54 17.78
N PRO A 376 7.69 -15.03 17.83
CA PRO A 376 8.31 -14.65 19.09
C PRO A 376 7.49 -13.64 19.92
N ASN A 377 6.75 -12.74 19.27
CA ASN A 377 5.87 -11.81 19.98
C ASN A 377 4.67 -12.53 20.62
N LYS A 378 4.04 -13.49 19.94
CA LYS A 378 2.93 -14.31 20.50
C LYS A 378 3.39 -15.19 21.67
N GLN A 379 4.66 -15.59 21.69
CA GLN A 379 5.18 -16.55 22.68
C GLN A 379 4.99 -16.09 24.14
N TRP A 380 5.08 -14.78 24.42
CA TRP A 380 4.84 -14.24 25.77
C TRP A 380 3.44 -14.57 26.31
N TYR A 381 2.42 -14.43 25.47
CA TYR A 381 1.05 -14.80 25.82
C TYR A 381 0.92 -16.31 26.02
N ILE A 382 1.45 -17.10 25.08
CA ILE A 382 1.38 -18.57 25.09
C ILE A 382 2.06 -19.15 26.34
N ASP A 383 3.23 -18.62 26.73
CA ASP A 383 3.95 -19.08 27.91
C ASP A 383 3.19 -18.77 29.20
N ALA A 384 2.60 -17.57 29.31
CA ALA A 384 1.80 -17.20 30.47
C ALA A 384 0.48 -17.98 30.54
N GLU A 385 -0.17 -18.23 29.40
CA GLU A 385 -1.38 -19.06 29.29
C GLU A 385 -1.08 -20.51 29.70
N ARG A 386 0.06 -21.05 29.29
CA ARG A 386 0.50 -22.41 29.70
C ARG A 386 0.66 -22.54 31.22
N GLU A 387 1.29 -21.55 31.87
CA GLU A 387 1.43 -21.58 33.33
C GLU A 387 0.09 -21.39 34.06
N LYS A 388 -0.82 -20.61 33.48
CA LYS A 388 -2.21 -20.50 33.97
C LYS A 388 -2.95 -21.83 33.89
N ASP A 389 -2.81 -22.55 32.78
CA ASP A 389 -3.44 -23.85 32.57
C ASP A 389 -2.90 -24.89 33.56
N ARG A 390 -1.59 -24.88 33.85
CA ARG A 390 -0.98 -25.70 34.91
C ARG A 390 -1.57 -25.47 36.28
N VAL A 391 -1.69 -24.21 36.71
CA VAL A 391 -2.36 -23.87 37.98
C VAL A 391 -3.79 -24.40 37.98
N THR A 392 -4.51 -24.22 36.87
CA THR A 392 -5.89 -24.72 36.72
C THR A 392 -5.95 -26.23 36.89
N GLY A 393 -5.02 -26.97 36.29
CA GLY A 393 -4.91 -28.42 36.44
C GLY A 393 -4.56 -28.87 37.87
N MET A 394 -3.61 -28.19 38.53
CA MET A 394 -3.25 -28.49 39.93
C MET A 394 -4.42 -28.28 40.88
N ILE A 395 -5.19 -27.19 40.72
CA ILE A 395 -6.39 -26.94 41.53
C ILE A 395 -7.42 -28.04 41.30
N PHE A 396 -7.67 -28.40 40.04
CA PHE A 396 -8.58 -29.50 39.71
C PHE A 396 -8.16 -30.80 40.40
N LEU A 397 -6.88 -31.18 40.31
CA LEU A 397 -6.37 -32.38 40.99
C LEU A 397 -6.61 -32.32 42.51
N LEU A 398 -6.35 -31.18 43.14
CA LEU A 398 -6.54 -31.01 44.58
C LEU A 398 -8.02 -31.08 45.00
N GLU A 399 -8.96 -30.62 44.17
CA GLU A 399 -10.40 -30.75 44.42
C GLU A 399 -10.88 -32.21 44.41
N THR A 400 -10.13 -33.10 43.75
CA THR A 400 -10.40 -34.54 43.74
C THR A 400 -9.75 -35.29 44.91
N LYS A 401 -8.93 -34.62 45.72
CA LYS A 401 -8.25 -35.21 46.88
C LYS A 401 -9.03 -34.98 48.18
N GLU A 402 -8.89 -35.93 49.11
CA GLU A 402 -9.39 -35.76 50.48
C GLU A 402 -8.46 -34.86 51.30
N LEU A 403 -8.74 -33.56 51.26
CA LEU A 403 -8.06 -32.53 52.04
C LEU A 403 -8.71 -32.35 53.42
N ASN A 404 -7.89 -32.03 54.43
CA ASN A 404 -8.39 -31.68 55.76
C ASN A 404 -8.98 -30.25 55.77
N PRO A 405 -9.74 -29.83 56.81
CA PRO A 405 -10.39 -28.52 56.82
C PRO A 405 -9.43 -27.32 56.67
N GLU A 406 -8.19 -27.44 57.14
CA GLU A 406 -7.16 -26.40 57.01
C GLU A 406 -6.64 -26.33 55.57
N GLU A 407 -6.35 -27.48 54.95
CA GLU A 407 -5.95 -27.59 53.54
C GLU A 407 -7.05 -27.13 52.58
N VAL A 408 -8.33 -27.42 52.87
CA VAL A 408 -9.49 -26.91 52.12
C VAL A 408 -9.57 -25.39 52.19
N ALA A 409 -9.30 -24.81 53.37
CA ALA A 409 -9.26 -23.36 53.53
C ALA A 409 -8.10 -22.73 52.76
N GLN A 410 -6.91 -23.37 52.75
CA GLN A 410 -5.75 -22.93 51.95
C GLN A 410 -6.02 -23.01 50.44
N LEU A 411 -6.56 -24.14 49.96
CA LEU A 411 -6.96 -24.29 48.55
C LEU A 411 -7.98 -23.22 48.15
N SER A 412 -8.96 -22.93 49.01
CA SER A 412 -9.95 -21.87 48.76
C SER A 412 -9.29 -20.48 48.62
N GLN A 413 -8.26 -20.18 49.43
CA GLN A 413 -7.50 -18.94 49.29
C GLN A 413 -6.73 -18.90 47.96
N TYR A 414 -6.10 -19.99 47.56
CA TYR A 414 -5.39 -20.08 46.27
C TYR A 414 -6.33 -20.01 45.06
N LYS A 415 -7.56 -20.55 45.15
CA LYS A 415 -8.62 -20.33 44.13
C LYS A 415 -8.95 -18.85 43.97
N VAL A 416 -9.07 -18.11 45.09
CA VAL A 416 -9.31 -16.65 45.04
C VAL A 416 -8.11 -15.92 44.44
N GLU A 417 -6.88 -16.28 44.83
CA GLU A 417 -5.65 -15.70 44.25
C GLU A 417 -5.59 -15.94 42.73
N LYS A 418 -5.86 -17.16 42.27
CA LYS A 418 -5.98 -17.48 40.84
C LYS A 418 -7.04 -16.64 40.15
N ASN A 419 -8.25 -16.56 40.70
CA ASN A 419 -9.34 -15.81 40.08
C ASN A 419 -9.00 -14.32 39.95
N ASN A 420 -8.26 -13.76 40.91
CA ASN A 420 -7.76 -12.40 40.82
C ASN A 420 -6.70 -12.23 39.72
N LEU A 421 -5.79 -13.21 39.53
CA LEU A 421 -4.83 -13.21 38.43
C LEU A 421 -5.53 -13.34 37.07
N ASP A 422 -6.48 -14.27 36.95
CA ASP A 422 -7.26 -14.51 35.73
C ASP A 422 -8.04 -13.27 35.31
N GLY A 423 -8.61 -12.53 36.28
CA GLY A 423 -9.37 -11.31 36.01
C GLY A 423 -8.56 -10.20 35.35
N GLY A 424 -7.23 -10.21 35.51
CA GLY A 424 -6.32 -9.28 34.85
C GLY A 424 -5.58 -9.86 33.63
N PHE A 425 -5.65 -11.18 33.42
CA PHE A 425 -5.02 -11.86 32.29
C PHE A 425 -5.91 -11.74 31.04
N VAL A 426 -5.66 -10.71 30.24
CA VAL A 426 -6.40 -10.40 29.01
C VAL A 426 -5.44 -10.27 27.82
N LYS A 427 -5.96 -10.38 26.59
CA LYS A 427 -5.19 -10.11 25.38
C LYS A 427 -4.78 -8.63 25.27
N GLY A 428 -3.68 -8.35 24.57
CA GLY A 428 -3.21 -6.99 24.28
C GLY A 428 -2.36 -6.36 25.39
N LEU A 429 -1.86 -7.14 26.35
CA LEU A 429 -0.92 -6.68 27.37
C LEU A 429 0.52 -6.62 26.82
N THR A 430 1.43 -5.96 27.53
CA THR A 430 2.83 -5.87 27.13
C THR A 430 3.60 -7.16 27.45
N PRO A 431 4.74 -7.43 26.79
CA PRO A 431 5.59 -8.58 27.09
C PRO A 431 5.95 -8.68 28.58
N ASP A 432 6.33 -7.56 29.21
CA ASP A 432 6.71 -7.52 30.63
C ASP A 432 5.55 -7.92 31.55
N THR A 433 4.33 -7.50 31.22
CA THR A 433 3.14 -7.88 31.98
C THR A 433 2.83 -9.37 31.83
N TYR A 434 2.99 -9.95 30.64
CA TYR A 434 2.83 -11.40 30.49
C TYR A 434 3.91 -12.20 31.21
N ALA A 435 5.16 -11.73 31.19
CA ALA A 435 6.24 -12.33 31.96
C ALA A 435 5.93 -12.31 33.47
N GLU A 436 5.37 -11.20 33.97
CA GLU A 436 4.90 -11.08 35.35
C GLU A 436 3.75 -12.08 35.65
N TYR A 437 2.76 -12.20 34.77
CA TYR A 437 1.69 -13.20 34.95
C TYR A 437 2.23 -14.63 34.96
N SER A 438 3.11 -14.98 34.01
CA SER A 438 3.77 -16.29 33.97
C SER A 438 4.49 -16.59 35.29
N GLN A 439 5.22 -15.62 35.84
CA GLN A 439 5.90 -15.75 37.13
C GLN A 439 4.92 -15.91 38.30
N ARG A 440 3.85 -15.10 38.36
CA ARG A 440 2.84 -15.20 39.42
C ARG A 440 2.08 -16.52 39.38
N TYR A 441 1.80 -17.06 38.19
CA TYR A 441 1.24 -18.41 38.06
C TYR A 441 2.23 -19.48 38.54
N LYS A 442 3.53 -19.37 38.21
CA LYS A 442 4.56 -20.29 38.74
C LYS A 442 4.66 -20.23 40.27
N GLU A 443 4.64 -19.04 40.86
CA GLU A 443 4.61 -18.88 42.32
C GLU A 443 3.37 -19.54 42.94
N LEU A 444 2.22 -19.46 42.26
CA LEU A 444 1.01 -20.13 42.69
C LEU A 444 1.11 -21.66 42.55
N GLN A 445 1.77 -22.17 41.50
CA GLN A 445 2.11 -23.60 41.38
C GLN A 445 2.98 -24.04 42.57
N GLU A 446 4.02 -23.28 42.93
CA GLU A 446 4.87 -23.58 44.09
C GLU A 446 4.08 -23.61 45.41
N LYS A 447 3.10 -22.73 45.58
CA LYS A 447 2.19 -22.73 46.74
C LYS A 447 1.23 -23.93 46.76
N LEU A 448 0.80 -24.41 45.59
CA LEU A 448 -0.09 -25.57 45.46
C LEU A 448 0.67 -26.90 45.63
N GLN A 449 1.98 -26.92 45.35
CA GLN A 449 2.79 -28.14 45.37
C GLN A 449 2.81 -28.88 46.73
N PRO A 450 2.93 -28.22 47.90
CA PRO A 450 2.82 -28.90 49.19
C PRO A 450 1.47 -29.59 49.40
N LEU A 451 0.37 -28.99 48.94
CA LEU A 451 -0.96 -29.61 49.02
C LEU A 451 -1.05 -30.85 48.11
N MET A 452 -0.34 -30.82 46.97
CA MET A 452 -0.26 -31.99 46.09
C MET A 452 0.53 -33.14 46.72
N GLN A 453 1.54 -32.83 47.54
CA GLN A 453 2.42 -33.80 48.22
C GLN A 453 1.91 -34.22 49.61
N ALA A 454 0.97 -33.50 50.21
CA ALA A 454 0.41 -33.74 51.55
C ALA A 454 -0.54 -34.96 51.58
N LYS A 455 0.02 -36.15 51.30
CA LYS A 455 -0.41 -37.50 51.72
C LYS A 455 0.40 -38.49 50.88
N GLU A 456 1.62 -38.80 51.30
CA GLU A 456 2.05 -40.20 51.15
C GLU A 456 1.15 -40.99 52.11
N GLU A 457 0.15 -41.68 51.57
CA GLU A 457 -0.67 -42.61 52.34
C GLU A 457 0.27 -43.51 53.15
N ASN A 458 0.03 -43.60 54.46
CA ASN A 458 0.69 -44.60 55.31
C ASN A 458 0.63 -45.96 54.59
N ILE A 459 1.76 -46.66 54.44
CA ILE A 459 1.87 -47.88 53.62
C ILE A 459 0.70 -48.87 53.88
N GLY A 460 0.28 -49.01 55.15
CA GLY A 460 -0.84 -49.88 55.52
C GLY A 460 -2.22 -49.46 55.01
N ILE A 461 -2.48 -48.18 54.74
CA ILE A 461 -3.73 -47.69 54.15
C ILE A 461 -3.72 -47.93 52.64
N LYS A 462 -2.58 -47.70 51.97
CA LYS A 462 -2.41 -47.96 50.54
C LYS A 462 -2.63 -49.44 50.21
N ASP A 463 -2.02 -50.34 50.99
CA ASP A 463 -2.21 -51.79 50.84
C ASP A 463 -3.67 -52.21 51.13
N ALA A 464 -4.32 -51.59 52.12
CA ALA A 464 -5.71 -51.86 52.44
C ALA A 464 -6.68 -51.36 51.35
N LYS A 465 -6.41 -50.21 50.72
CA LYS A 465 -7.18 -49.67 49.59
C LYS A 465 -6.97 -50.54 48.35
N ALA A 466 -5.74 -50.98 48.06
CA ALA A 466 -5.46 -51.91 46.97
C ALA A 466 -6.16 -53.27 47.18
N PHE A 467 -6.16 -53.79 48.41
CA PHE A 467 -6.93 -54.99 48.75
C PHE A 467 -8.44 -54.79 48.57
N ALA A 468 -9.00 -53.67 49.03
CA ALA A 468 -10.41 -53.34 48.87
C ALA A 468 -10.81 -53.20 47.38
N LYS A 469 -9.99 -52.51 46.58
CA LYS A 469 -10.14 -52.40 45.13
C LYS A 469 -10.13 -53.78 44.47
N ASN A 470 -9.09 -54.59 44.73
CA ASN A 470 -8.98 -55.94 44.17
C ASN A 470 -10.16 -56.84 44.57
N ALA A 471 -10.63 -56.76 45.82
CA ALA A 471 -11.78 -57.52 46.29
C ALA A 471 -13.07 -57.07 45.58
N GLY A 472 -13.26 -55.75 45.41
CA GLY A 472 -14.36 -55.16 44.67
C GLY A 472 -14.34 -55.54 43.18
N GLU A 473 -13.20 -55.47 42.51
CA GLU A 473 -13.01 -55.86 41.11
C GLU A 473 -13.20 -57.36 40.90
N THR A 474 -12.65 -58.20 41.77
CA THR A 474 -12.84 -59.66 41.72
C THR A 474 -14.31 -60.02 41.91
N THR A 475 -14.98 -59.39 42.87
CA THR A 475 -16.41 -59.64 43.11
C THR A 475 -17.25 -59.13 41.94
N SER A 476 -16.93 -57.95 41.41
CA SER A 476 -17.61 -57.36 40.27
C SER A 476 -17.47 -58.20 39.01
N SER A 477 -16.28 -58.71 38.73
CA SER A 477 -16.03 -59.60 37.60
C SER A 477 -16.76 -60.94 37.75
N LEU A 478 -16.82 -61.51 38.96
CA LEU A 478 -17.63 -62.70 39.24
C LEU A 478 -19.13 -62.45 39.06
N ILE A 479 -19.64 -61.31 39.57
CA ILE A 479 -21.04 -60.92 39.39
C ILE A 479 -21.37 -60.77 37.90
N LEU A 480 -20.52 -60.07 37.14
CA LEU A 480 -20.72 -59.86 35.70
C LEU A 480 -20.55 -61.13 34.87
N ALA A 481 -19.72 -62.08 35.31
CA ALA A 481 -19.58 -63.38 34.67
C ALA A 481 -20.82 -64.28 34.87
N VAL A 482 -21.55 -64.11 35.97
CA VAL A 482 -22.76 -64.88 36.28
C VAL A 482 -24.03 -64.18 35.77
N VAL A 483 -24.08 -62.85 35.81
CA VAL A 483 -25.23 -62.04 35.38
C VAL A 483 -24.75 -60.91 34.46
N PRO A 484 -24.90 -61.04 33.12
CA PRO A 484 -24.60 -59.94 32.21
C PRO A 484 -25.62 -58.81 32.42
N MET A 485 -25.16 -57.67 32.94
CA MET A 485 -26.01 -56.51 33.24
C MET A 485 -25.71 -55.32 32.31
N PRO A 486 -26.74 -54.60 31.82
CA PRO A 486 -26.59 -53.32 31.11
C PRO A 486 -25.93 -52.26 32.01
N THR A 487 -25.19 -51.33 31.41
CA THR A 487 -24.43 -50.29 32.14
C THR A 487 -25.30 -49.47 33.09
N SER A 488 -26.56 -49.17 32.73
CA SER A 488 -27.50 -48.48 33.62
C SER A 488 -27.84 -49.22 34.91
N GLN A 489 -27.84 -50.56 34.91
CA GLN A 489 -28.09 -51.38 36.12
C GLN A 489 -26.81 -51.60 36.95
N ARG A 490 -25.63 -51.48 36.34
CA ARG A 490 -24.34 -51.63 37.04
C ARG A 490 -24.14 -50.55 38.10
N SER A 491 -24.62 -49.32 37.87
CA SER A 491 -24.52 -48.23 38.84
C SER A 491 -25.26 -48.52 40.14
N GLU A 492 -26.48 -49.09 40.06
CA GLU A 492 -27.29 -49.44 41.24
C GLU A 492 -26.66 -50.60 42.03
N VAL A 493 -26.10 -51.59 41.32
CA VAL A 493 -25.38 -52.70 41.94
C VAL A 493 -24.09 -52.25 42.59
N LEU A 494 -23.35 -51.34 41.95
CA LEU A 494 -22.10 -50.79 42.46
C LEU A 494 -22.32 -50.00 43.76
N GLU A 495 -23.42 -49.24 43.87
CA GLU A 495 -23.77 -48.50 45.09
C GLU A 495 -24.07 -49.43 46.28
N ALA A 496 -24.70 -50.58 46.02
CA ALA A 496 -24.98 -51.59 47.03
C ALA A 496 -23.79 -52.53 47.35
N LEU A 497 -22.77 -52.56 46.48
CA LEU A 497 -21.68 -53.53 46.54
C LEU A 497 -20.81 -53.42 47.82
N PRO A 498 -20.38 -52.22 48.28
CA PRO A 498 -19.64 -52.08 49.53
C PRO A 498 -20.41 -52.64 50.73
N ALA A 499 -21.70 -52.35 50.82
CA ALA A 499 -22.57 -52.84 51.90
C ALA A 499 -22.71 -54.37 51.84
N ALA A 500 -22.97 -54.93 50.66
CA ALA A 500 -23.13 -56.37 50.47
C ALA A 500 -21.84 -57.14 50.80
N LEU A 501 -20.69 -56.68 50.33
CA LEU A 501 -19.37 -57.27 50.60
C LEU A 501 -18.99 -57.16 52.08
N SER A 502 -19.28 -56.03 52.70
CA SER A 502 -19.07 -55.83 54.14
C SER A 502 -19.94 -56.80 54.95
N ILE A 503 -21.24 -56.92 54.67
CA ILE A 503 -22.13 -57.87 55.35
C ILE A 503 -21.68 -59.32 55.14
N PHE A 504 -21.33 -59.70 53.91
CA PHE A 504 -20.91 -61.07 53.60
C PHE A 504 -19.58 -61.43 54.28
N SER A 505 -18.60 -60.52 54.26
CA SER A 505 -17.33 -60.72 54.96
C SER A 505 -17.54 -60.84 56.47
N TYR A 506 -18.40 -60.02 57.07
CA TYR A 506 -18.74 -60.13 58.49
C TYR A 506 -19.40 -61.47 58.82
N LEU A 507 -20.42 -61.89 58.06
CA LEU A 507 -21.10 -63.17 58.26
C LEU A 507 -20.13 -64.35 58.11
N SER A 508 -19.23 -64.31 57.14
CA SER A 508 -18.23 -65.36 56.93
C SER A 508 -17.22 -65.45 58.07
N LEU A 509 -16.67 -64.31 58.51
CA LEU A 509 -15.69 -64.23 59.61
C LEU A 509 -16.31 -64.59 60.96
N THR A 510 -17.53 -64.13 61.23
CA THR A 510 -18.25 -64.49 62.45
C THR A 510 -18.66 -65.95 62.46
N SER A 511 -19.11 -66.50 61.33
CA SER A 511 -19.39 -67.93 61.21
C SER A 511 -18.13 -68.76 61.44
N PHE A 512 -17.00 -68.36 60.86
CA PHE A 512 -15.71 -69.01 61.08
C PHE A 512 -15.26 -68.90 62.54
N LEU A 513 -15.39 -67.71 63.15
CA LEU A 513 -15.08 -67.50 64.56
C LEU A 513 -15.94 -68.40 65.45
N VAL A 514 -17.26 -68.43 65.26
CA VAL A 514 -18.17 -69.28 66.03
C VAL A 514 -17.82 -70.76 65.85
N LEU A 515 -17.53 -71.21 64.63
CA LEU A 515 -17.12 -72.59 64.37
C LEU A 515 -15.77 -72.93 65.01
N ALA A 516 -14.74 -72.10 64.80
CA ALA A 516 -13.41 -72.28 65.35
C ALA A 516 -13.42 -72.24 66.88
N SER A 517 -14.10 -71.26 67.47
CA SER A 517 -14.29 -71.15 68.91
C SER A 517 -15.10 -72.32 69.47
N SER A 518 -16.11 -72.82 68.76
CA SER A 518 -16.84 -74.02 69.18
C SER A 518 -15.95 -75.28 69.16
N ILE A 519 -15.11 -75.44 68.14
CA ILE A 519 -14.14 -76.55 68.05
C ILE A 519 -13.09 -76.45 69.16
N VAL A 520 -12.53 -75.26 69.38
CA VAL A 520 -11.55 -75.00 70.44
C VAL A 520 -12.18 -75.26 71.80
N TYR A 521 -13.38 -74.72 72.04
CA TYR A 521 -14.16 -74.95 73.26
C TYR A 521 -14.37 -76.44 73.50
N LEU A 522 -14.80 -77.21 72.50
CA LEU A 522 -14.97 -78.67 72.63
C LEU A 522 -13.67 -79.41 72.98
N ARG A 523 -12.51 -78.94 72.51
CA ARG A 523 -11.19 -79.50 72.87
C ARG A 523 -10.74 -79.14 74.28
N ILE A 524 -11.02 -77.93 74.74
CA ILE A 524 -10.54 -77.43 76.05
C ILE A 524 -11.60 -77.51 77.15
N LYS A 525 -12.83 -77.96 76.86
CA LYS A 525 -13.94 -77.98 77.83
C LYS A 525 -13.63 -78.71 79.13
N GLY A 526 -12.81 -79.77 79.05
CA GLY A 526 -12.37 -80.55 80.22
C GLY A 526 -11.40 -79.80 81.14
N ARG A 527 -10.81 -78.70 80.68
CA ARG A 527 -9.92 -77.83 81.47
C ARG A 527 -10.66 -76.72 82.21
N PHE A 528 -11.93 -76.48 81.93
CA PHE A 528 -12.72 -75.47 82.65
C PHE A 528 -13.30 -76.07 83.95
N THR A 529 -12.69 -75.73 85.08
CA THR A 529 -13.06 -76.26 86.41
C THR A 529 -14.26 -75.54 87.03
N THR A 530 -14.61 -74.33 86.56
CA THR A 530 -15.74 -73.54 87.07
C THR A 530 -16.67 -73.06 85.96
N ALA A 531 -17.94 -72.80 86.31
CA ALA A 531 -18.91 -72.22 85.38
C ALA A 531 -18.46 -70.84 84.86
N ASN A 532 -17.85 -70.02 85.74
CA ASN A 532 -17.37 -68.68 85.41
C ASN A 532 -16.30 -68.69 84.31
N GLN A 533 -15.40 -69.68 84.28
CA GLN A 533 -14.38 -69.79 83.22
C GLN A 533 -14.99 -70.02 81.83
N ARG A 534 -16.10 -70.77 81.74
CA ARG A 534 -16.81 -70.98 80.47
C ARG A 534 -17.49 -69.68 80.02
N THR A 535 -18.07 -68.95 80.97
CA THR A 535 -18.67 -67.64 80.70
C THR A 535 -17.61 -66.65 80.20
N TYR A 536 -16.43 -66.57 80.83
CA TYR A 536 -15.34 -65.70 80.37
C TYR A 536 -14.82 -66.06 78.99
N TYR A 537 -14.76 -67.35 78.62
CA TYR A 537 -14.41 -67.76 77.27
C TYR A 537 -15.39 -67.21 76.23
N TRP A 538 -16.69 -67.38 76.45
CA TRP A 538 -17.71 -66.87 75.52
C TRP A 538 -17.81 -65.34 75.53
N ILE A 539 -17.57 -64.68 76.66
CA ILE A 539 -17.40 -63.22 76.71
C ILE A 539 -16.20 -62.81 75.85
N GLY A 540 -15.08 -63.53 75.92
CA GLY A 540 -13.90 -63.28 75.08
C GLY A 540 -14.19 -63.46 73.59
N VAL A 541 -14.91 -64.52 73.21
CA VAL A 541 -15.39 -64.72 71.82
C VAL A 541 -16.32 -63.58 71.40
N GLY A 542 -17.23 -63.16 72.28
CA GLY A 542 -18.11 -62.01 72.05
C GLY A 542 -17.33 -60.70 71.85
N ALA A 543 -16.28 -60.45 72.64
CA ALA A 543 -15.41 -59.28 72.48
C ALA A 543 -14.67 -59.31 71.13
N ILE A 544 -14.18 -60.48 70.69
CA ILE A 544 -13.57 -60.64 69.36
C ILE A 544 -14.60 -60.36 68.26
N ALA A 545 -15.85 -60.83 68.42
CA ALA A 545 -16.91 -60.53 67.45
C ALA A 545 -17.19 -59.01 67.35
N VAL A 546 -17.17 -58.27 68.47
CA VAL A 546 -17.31 -56.80 68.46
C VAL A 546 -16.11 -56.13 67.75
N ILE A 547 -14.89 -56.60 67.96
CA ILE A 547 -13.71 -56.11 67.23
C ILE A 547 -13.86 -56.36 65.72
N LEU A 548 -14.39 -57.53 65.32
CA LEU A 548 -14.68 -57.83 63.92
C LEU A 548 -15.73 -56.88 63.33
N VAL A 549 -16.74 -56.45 64.09
CA VAL A 549 -17.68 -55.41 63.64
C VAL A 549 -16.94 -54.10 63.33
N LEU A 550 -16.05 -53.65 64.22
CA LEU A 550 -15.30 -52.40 64.01
C LEU A 550 -14.37 -52.49 62.78
N LEU A 551 -13.68 -53.63 62.60
CA LEU A 551 -12.86 -53.89 61.41
C LEU A 551 -13.69 -53.92 60.13
N ASN A 552 -14.92 -54.46 60.20
CA ASN A 552 -15.83 -54.56 59.08
C ASN A 552 -16.43 -53.20 58.68
N VAL A 553 -16.70 -52.31 59.64
CA VAL A 553 -17.04 -50.90 59.38
C VAL A 553 -15.88 -50.19 58.71
N GLY A 554 -14.64 -50.40 59.19
CA GLY A 554 -13.44 -49.87 58.53
C GLY A 554 -13.29 -50.38 57.09
N PHE A 555 -13.54 -51.66 56.86
CA PHE A 555 -13.53 -52.26 55.53
C PHE A 555 -14.64 -51.72 54.62
N TYR A 556 -15.85 -51.49 55.14
CA TYR A 556 -16.93 -50.83 54.39
C TYR A 556 -16.53 -49.44 53.91
N ILE A 557 -15.98 -48.61 54.82
CA ILE A 557 -15.52 -47.26 54.50
C ILE A 557 -14.43 -47.30 53.42
N LEU A 558 -13.50 -48.26 53.50
CA LEU A 558 -12.45 -48.44 52.49
C LEU A 558 -13.02 -48.90 51.14
N LEU A 559 -13.99 -49.82 51.13
CA LEU A 559 -14.66 -50.28 49.91
C LEU A 559 -15.43 -49.14 49.23
N ASP A 560 -16.24 -48.42 49.99
CA ASP A 560 -16.99 -47.25 49.51
C ASP A 560 -16.06 -46.21 48.86
N ARG A 561 -14.95 -45.88 49.54
CA ARG A 561 -13.94 -44.95 49.01
C ARG A 561 -13.20 -45.48 47.79
N SER A 562 -12.89 -46.78 47.74
CA SER A 562 -12.13 -47.36 46.62
C SER A 562 -12.98 -47.58 45.36
N LEU A 563 -14.30 -47.76 45.49
CA LEU A 563 -15.18 -48.17 44.39
C LEU A 563 -16.09 -47.05 43.86
N LEU A 564 -16.62 -46.22 44.77
CA LEU A 564 -17.61 -45.17 44.45
C LEU A 564 -17.01 -43.76 44.44
N HIS A 565 -15.91 -43.54 45.17
CA HIS A 565 -15.26 -42.25 45.32
C HIS A 565 -13.75 -42.34 44.99
N ALA A 566 -13.43 -42.96 43.84
CA ALA A 566 -12.06 -43.10 43.39
C ALA A 566 -11.42 -41.71 43.13
N SER A 567 -10.09 -41.61 43.31
CA SER A 567 -9.39 -40.38 42.96
C SER A 567 -9.25 -40.24 41.45
N PHE A 568 -8.93 -39.03 40.98
CA PHE A 568 -8.59 -38.83 39.57
C PHE A 568 -7.38 -39.70 39.15
N GLU A 569 -6.39 -39.87 40.02
CA GLU A 569 -5.20 -40.70 39.76
C GLU A 569 -5.56 -42.18 39.54
N ASP A 570 -6.48 -42.71 40.36
CA ASP A 570 -6.98 -44.08 40.18
C ASP A 570 -7.72 -44.23 38.84
N PHE A 571 -8.48 -43.20 38.43
CA PHE A 571 -9.24 -43.18 37.18
C PHE A 571 -8.37 -42.96 35.94
N SER A 572 -7.38 -42.06 36.01
CA SER A 572 -6.43 -41.79 34.94
C SER A 572 -5.55 -43.01 34.67
N GLY A 573 -5.16 -43.76 35.73
CA GLY A 573 -4.49 -45.05 35.59
C GLY A 573 -5.31 -46.05 34.76
N VAL A 574 -6.62 -46.13 35.00
CA VAL A 574 -7.51 -47.00 34.22
C VAL A 574 -7.66 -46.51 32.76
N ILE A 575 -7.73 -45.19 32.53
CA ILE A 575 -7.71 -44.64 31.15
C ILE A 575 -6.40 -44.99 30.44
N ALA A 576 -5.26 -44.89 31.12
CA ALA A 576 -3.95 -45.20 30.56
C ALA A 576 -3.84 -46.66 30.11
N GLU A 577 -4.47 -47.60 30.83
CA GLU A 577 -4.49 -49.02 30.51
C GLU A 577 -5.46 -49.41 29.37
N ASN A 578 -6.35 -48.51 28.93
CA ASN A 578 -7.37 -48.80 27.91
C ASN A 578 -7.10 -48.03 26.60
N ASP A 579 -7.13 -48.72 25.45
CA ASP A 579 -6.90 -48.08 24.14
C ASP A 579 -8.09 -47.25 23.63
N ASN A 580 -9.30 -47.57 24.11
CA ASN A 580 -10.54 -46.91 23.72
C ASN A 580 -11.13 -46.15 24.90
N VAL A 581 -11.52 -44.89 24.68
CA VAL A 581 -12.13 -44.02 25.70
C VAL A 581 -13.36 -43.36 25.08
N ALA A 582 -14.41 -43.17 25.86
CA ALA A 582 -15.58 -42.40 25.44
C ALA A 582 -15.58 -41.01 26.09
N VAL A 583 -15.88 -39.97 25.31
CA VAL A 583 -16.17 -38.63 25.84
C VAL A 583 -17.65 -38.36 25.61
N VAL A 584 -18.36 -38.02 26.68
CA VAL A 584 -19.81 -37.87 26.69
C VAL A 584 -20.14 -36.44 27.12
N VAL A 585 -20.88 -35.70 26.30
CA VAL A 585 -21.42 -34.38 26.65
C VAL A 585 -22.91 -34.53 26.92
N ASP A 586 -23.32 -34.24 28.15
CA ASP A 586 -24.70 -34.35 28.60
C ASP A 586 -25.33 -32.96 28.75
N TYR A 587 -26.04 -32.53 27.71
CA TYR A 587 -26.74 -31.24 27.68
C TYR A 587 -28.05 -31.24 28.46
N ALA A 588 -28.42 -32.34 29.13
CA ALA A 588 -29.65 -32.40 29.91
C ALA A 588 -29.63 -31.34 31.04
N GLY A 589 -30.52 -30.34 30.90
CA GLY A 589 -30.64 -29.23 31.86
C GLY A 589 -29.67 -28.07 31.63
N ALA A 590 -28.85 -28.10 30.57
CA ALA A 590 -27.96 -27.01 30.21
C ALA A 590 -28.73 -25.86 29.51
N PRO A 591 -28.46 -24.58 29.83
CA PRO A 591 -28.91 -23.46 29.02
C PRO A 591 -28.14 -23.42 27.69
N GLU A 592 -28.70 -22.75 26.68
CA GLU A 592 -28.07 -22.63 25.35
C GLU A 592 -26.65 -22.05 25.43
N THR A 593 -26.39 -21.14 26.37
CA THR A 593 -25.07 -20.50 26.55
C THR A 593 -23.98 -21.46 27.05
N ALA A 594 -24.34 -22.56 27.69
CA ALA A 594 -23.40 -23.57 28.17
C ALA A 594 -23.01 -24.60 27.08
N ALA A 595 -23.73 -24.63 25.95
CA ALA A 595 -23.55 -25.67 24.95
C ALA A 595 -22.16 -25.63 24.26
N GLU A 596 -21.76 -24.43 23.83
CA GLU A 596 -20.48 -24.19 23.14
C GLU A 596 -19.27 -24.40 24.06
N PRO A 597 -19.23 -23.87 25.31
CA PRO A 597 -18.14 -24.14 26.24
C PRO A 597 -17.97 -25.63 26.57
N MET A 598 -19.07 -26.37 26.77
CA MET A 598 -19.03 -27.81 27.01
C MET A 598 -18.49 -28.58 25.79
N SER A 599 -18.91 -28.22 24.58
CA SER A 599 -18.41 -28.84 23.33
C SER A 599 -16.92 -28.55 23.14
N THR A 600 -16.51 -27.30 23.30
CA THR A 600 -15.12 -26.86 23.20
C THR A 600 -14.24 -27.59 24.21
N CYS A 601 -14.73 -27.78 25.43
CA CYS A 601 -14.02 -28.55 26.45
C CYS A 601 -13.89 -30.03 26.07
N ALA A 602 -14.96 -30.65 25.55
CA ALA A 602 -14.91 -32.03 25.06
C ALA A 602 -13.90 -32.20 23.92
N GLU A 603 -13.84 -31.27 22.97
CA GLU A 603 -12.86 -31.28 21.88
C GLU A 603 -11.43 -31.21 22.39
N LYS A 604 -11.14 -30.36 23.39
CA LYS A 604 -9.82 -30.32 24.04
C LYS A 604 -9.46 -31.67 24.67
N ILE A 605 -10.39 -32.32 25.37
CA ILE A 605 -10.18 -33.64 25.96
C ILE A 605 -9.94 -34.70 24.87
N ILE A 606 -10.73 -34.70 23.80
CA ILE A 606 -10.58 -35.62 22.66
C ILE A 606 -9.19 -35.47 22.04
N ASN A 607 -8.75 -34.22 21.80
CA ASN A 607 -7.45 -33.94 21.20
C ASN A 607 -6.30 -34.40 22.10
N ASN A 608 -6.40 -34.18 23.42
CA ASN A 608 -5.38 -34.63 24.38
C ASN A 608 -5.30 -36.17 24.46
N LEU A 609 -6.44 -36.85 24.47
CA LEU A 609 -6.51 -38.31 24.41
C LEU A 609 -5.95 -38.86 23.08
N ALA A 610 -6.26 -38.21 21.96
CA ALA A 610 -5.72 -38.58 20.65
C ALA A 610 -4.19 -38.41 20.59
N ALA A 611 -3.65 -37.35 21.20
CA ALA A 611 -2.20 -37.15 21.32
C ALA A 611 -1.49 -38.26 22.12
N GLN A 612 -2.22 -38.93 23.02
CA GLN A 612 -1.77 -40.11 23.77
C GLN A 612 -2.05 -41.44 23.04
N ASN A 613 -2.34 -41.40 21.72
CA ASN A 613 -2.67 -42.56 20.90
C ASN A 613 -3.93 -43.33 21.35
N LYS A 614 -4.88 -42.67 22.03
CA LYS A 614 -6.18 -43.28 22.38
C LYS A 614 -7.18 -43.11 21.25
N THR A 615 -8.01 -44.12 21.05
CA THR A 615 -9.18 -44.04 20.16
C THR A 615 -10.36 -43.48 20.95
N VAL A 616 -10.87 -42.31 20.55
CA VAL A 616 -11.95 -41.63 21.28
C VAL A 616 -13.28 -41.79 20.54
N VAL A 617 -14.31 -42.23 21.25
CA VAL A 617 -15.70 -42.23 20.75
C VAL A 617 -16.46 -41.10 21.43
N PHE A 618 -17.00 -40.18 20.62
CA PHE A 618 -17.68 -38.99 21.11
C PHE A 618 -19.20 -39.18 21.13
N TYR A 619 -19.80 -38.95 22.29
CA TYR A 619 -21.25 -39.04 22.51
C TYR A 619 -21.79 -37.69 22.94
N VAL A 620 -22.93 -37.30 22.38
CA VAL A 620 -23.68 -36.12 22.82
C VAL A 620 -25.09 -36.53 23.18
N TYR A 621 -25.53 -36.20 24.39
CA TYR A 621 -26.88 -36.42 24.87
C TYR A 621 -27.66 -35.12 24.81
N THR A 622 -28.63 -35.10 23.89
CA THR A 622 -29.74 -34.15 23.85
C THR A 622 -31.04 -34.93 24.15
N ASP A 623 -32.16 -34.57 23.53
CA ASP A 623 -33.37 -35.43 23.50
C ASP A 623 -33.12 -36.77 22.79
N LYS A 624 -32.05 -36.84 21.98
CA LYS A 624 -31.54 -38.05 21.31
C LYS A 624 -30.04 -38.17 21.53
N CYS A 625 -29.49 -39.31 21.14
CA CYS A 625 -28.05 -39.57 21.22
C CYS A 625 -27.36 -39.35 19.88
N ILE A 626 -26.29 -38.58 19.86
CA ILE A 626 -25.42 -38.37 18.70
C ILE A 626 -24.10 -39.08 18.97
N ILE A 627 -23.62 -39.91 18.04
CA ILE A 627 -22.37 -40.66 18.14
C ILE A 627 -21.45 -40.22 17.00
N ASN A 628 -20.29 -39.65 17.32
CA ASN A 628 -19.32 -39.13 16.34
C ASN A 628 -19.97 -38.20 15.28
N GLY A 629 -20.90 -37.34 15.71
CA GLY A 629 -21.63 -36.42 14.84
C GLY A 629 -22.83 -37.03 14.09
N VAL A 630 -23.11 -38.32 14.25
CA VAL A 630 -24.25 -39.01 13.63
C VAL A 630 -25.40 -39.15 14.63
N GLU A 631 -26.54 -38.53 14.34
CA GLU A 631 -27.76 -38.64 15.15
C GLU A 631 -28.32 -40.07 15.08
N THR A 632 -28.66 -40.63 16.24
CA THR A 632 -29.23 -41.98 16.36
C THR A 632 -30.67 -41.93 16.88
N ASN A 633 -31.44 -42.98 16.60
CA ASN A 633 -32.79 -43.14 17.16
C ASN A 633 -32.77 -43.66 18.63
N LYS A 634 -31.60 -43.68 19.27
CA LYS A 634 -31.42 -44.20 20.63
C LYS A 634 -31.69 -43.08 21.63
N ASN A 635 -32.45 -43.39 22.67
CA ASN A 635 -32.58 -42.49 23.81
C ASN A 635 -31.31 -42.52 24.68
N ARG A 636 -31.18 -41.56 25.59
CA ARG A 636 -30.02 -41.44 26.49
C ARG A 636 -29.67 -42.74 27.23
N LYS A 637 -30.68 -43.49 27.71
CA LYS A 637 -30.46 -44.75 28.42
C LYS A 637 -29.86 -45.82 27.50
N GLN A 638 -30.44 -45.98 26.31
CA GLN A 638 -29.98 -46.93 25.30
C GLN A 638 -28.55 -46.63 24.85
N CYS A 639 -28.17 -45.36 24.69
CA CYS A 639 -26.78 -45.01 24.38
C CYS A 639 -25.83 -45.25 25.53
N ASN A 640 -26.22 -44.93 26.77
CA ASN A 640 -25.41 -45.20 27.95
C ASN A 640 -25.11 -46.70 28.14
N ASP A 641 -26.05 -47.58 27.77
CA ASP A 641 -25.93 -49.04 27.87
C ASP A 641 -24.96 -49.63 26.81
N GLU A 642 -24.66 -48.90 25.72
CA GLU A 642 -23.73 -49.34 24.67
C GLU A 642 -22.27 -48.94 24.92
N ILE A 643 -22.04 -48.01 25.86
CA ILE A 643 -20.67 -47.62 26.22
C ILE A 643 -20.09 -48.70 27.14
N SER A 644 -19.16 -49.49 26.59
CA SER A 644 -18.44 -50.55 27.30
C SER A 644 -16.98 -50.21 27.63
N VAL A 645 -16.58 -48.95 27.38
CA VAL A 645 -15.22 -48.43 27.57
C VAL A 645 -15.20 -47.36 28.67
N PRO A 646 -14.04 -47.06 29.30
CA PRO A 646 -13.91 -45.94 30.22
C PRO A 646 -14.45 -44.65 29.60
N ARG A 647 -15.23 -43.88 30.38
CA ARG A 647 -15.87 -42.67 29.84
C ARG A 647 -15.71 -41.43 30.71
N ILE A 648 -15.58 -40.28 30.06
CA ILE A 648 -15.58 -38.97 30.71
C ILE A 648 -16.90 -38.30 30.36
N VAL A 649 -17.69 -37.97 31.37
CA VAL A 649 -19.02 -37.38 31.22
C VAL A 649 -18.97 -35.94 31.68
N LEU A 650 -19.14 -35.01 30.74
CA LEU A 650 -19.30 -33.59 30.99
C LEU A 650 -20.79 -33.30 31.16
N LYS A 651 -21.19 -32.82 32.34
CA LYS A 651 -22.59 -32.59 32.69
C LYS A 651 -22.79 -31.16 33.15
N TYR A 652 -23.90 -30.54 32.78
CA TYR A 652 -24.22 -29.21 33.30
C TYR A 652 -24.74 -29.25 34.74
N SER A 653 -24.31 -28.28 35.55
CA SER A 653 -24.85 -28.02 36.89
C SER A 653 -24.69 -26.55 37.27
N ASN A 654 -25.77 -25.93 37.77
CA ASN A 654 -25.76 -24.56 38.32
C ASN A 654 -24.99 -24.44 39.65
N VAL A 655 -24.67 -25.57 40.26
CA VAL A 655 -23.88 -25.67 41.49
C VAL A 655 -22.64 -26.45 41.15
N GLU A 656 -21.47 -25.88 41.39
CA GLU A 656 -20.19 -26.57 41.22
C GLU A 656 -20.20 -27.83 42.11
N GLN A 657 -20.06 -29.00 41.48
CA GLN A 657 -19.97 -30.27 42.17
C GLN A 657 -18.56 -30.81 41.98
N ASN A 658 -17.99 -31.36 43.05
CA ASN A 658 -16.68 -32.00 42.96
C ASN A 658 -16.71 -33.11 41.89
N PRO A 659 -15.67 -33.22 41.06
CA PRO A 659 -15.56 -34.32 40.12
C PRO A 659 -15.66 -35.66 40.84
N SER A 660 -16.39 -36.60 40.26
CA SER A 660 -16.57 -37.94 40.84
C SER A 660 -16.05 -38.99 39.87
N PHE A 661 -15.30 -39.95 40.40
CA PHE A 661 -14.72 -41.02 39.59
C PHE A 661 -15.08 -42.39 40.13
N SER A 662 -15.36 -43.30 39.22
CA SER A 662 -15.50 -44.72 39.50
C SER A 662 -14.57 -45.51 38.59
N THR A 663 -13.92 -46.51 39.18
CA THR A 663 -12.94 -47.38 38.52
C THR A 663 -13.42 -48.82 38.40
N THR A 664 -14.62 -49.16 38.88
CA THR A 664 -15.13 -50.54 38.96
C THR A 664 -16.58 -50.63 38.45
N MET A 665 -16.91 -51.69 37.70
CA MET A 665 -18.22 -51.96 37.03
C MET A 665 -18.71 -50.95 35.98
N ASP A 666 -18.66 -49.65 36.27
CA ASP A 666 -19.02 -48.53 35.37
C ASP A 666 -17.91 -47.48 35.44
N ILE A 667 -16.82 -47.74 34.72
CA ILE A 667 -15.63 -46.87 34.72
C ILE A 667 -15.99 -45.52 34.10
N LYS A 668 -16.22 -44.51 34.95
CA LYS A 668 -16.59 -43.18 34.51
C LYS A 668 -16.05 -42.08 35.42
N GLY A 669 -15.67 -40.97 34.80
CA GLY A 669 -15.44 -39.69 35.47
C GLY A 669 -16.57 -38.74 35.13
N VAL A 670 -17.31 -38.27 36.13
CA VAL A 670 -18.39 -37.29 35.94
C VAL A 670 -17.90 -35.93 36.42
N ILE A 671 -17.89 -34.98 35.49
CA ILE A 671 -17.41 -33.61 35.71
C ILE A 671 -18.61 -32.70 35.48
N SER A 672 -19.02 -32.00 36.54
CA SER A 672 -20.20 -31.16 36.49
C SER A 672 -19.88 -29.71 36.80
N GLY A 673 -20.35 -28.79 35.95
CA GLY A 673 -20.09 -27.36 36.10
C GLY A 673 -21.02 -26.48 35.29
N ASP A 674 -20.87 -25.18 35.43
CA ASP A 674 -21.59 -24.19 34.64
C ASP A 674 -20.80 -23.77 33.39
N GLU A 675 -21.28 -22.74 32.70
CA GLU A 675 -20.64 -22.17 31.51
C GLU A 675 -19.20 -21.70 31.78
N ALA A 676 -18.98 -21.03 32.91
CA ALA A 676 -17.66 -20.50 33.27
C ALA A 676 -16.66 -21.63 33.55
N TYR A 677 -17.11 -22.69 34.24
CA TYR A 677 -16.29 -23.87 34.51
C TYR A 677 -15.83 -24.57 33.22
N PHE A 678 -16.75 -24.78 32.26
CA PHE A 678 -16.39 -25.45 30.99
C PHE A 678 -15.60 -24.57 30.03
N ASN A 679 -15.73 -23.25 30.09
CA ASN A 679 -14.84 -22.33 29.38
C ASN A 679 -13.37 -22.48 29.81
N LEU A 680 -13.14 -22.73 31.10
CA LEU A 680 -11.80 -23.02 31.63
C LEU A 680 -11.34 -24.45 31.30
N CYS A 681 -12.27 -25.40 31.16
CA CYS A 681 -12.02 -26.81 30.88
C CYS A 681 -10.89 -27.44 31.72
N PRO A 682 -10.98 -27.40 33.06
CA PRO A 682 -9.88 -27.76 33.96
C PRO A 682 -9.39 -29.21 33.78
N ILE A 683 -10.28 -30.14 33.45
CA ILE A 683 -9.93 -31.54 33.16
C ILE A 683 -8.96 -31.68 31.97
N SER A 684 -9.10 -30.84 30.94
CA SER A 684 -8.22 -30.93 29.76
C SER A 684 -6.78 -30.58 30.11
N ALA A 685 -6.57 -29.61 31.01
CA ALA A 685 -5.24 -29.22 31.47
C ALA A 685 -4.51 -30.39 32.15
N VAL A 686 -5.23 -31.20 32.93
CA VAL A 686 -4.65 -32.36 33.62
C VAL A 686 -4.42 -33.53 32.68
N MET A 687 -5.33 -33.75 31.72
CA MET A 687 -5.18 -34.86 30.77
C MET A 687 -4.09 -34.61 29.73
N GLY A 688 -3.67 -33.36 29.49
CA GLY A 688 -2.61 -33.04 28.54
C GLY A 688 -1.17 -33.22 29.08
N GLU A 689 -0.97 -33.31 30.39
CA GLU A 689 0.35 -33.33 31.04
C GLU A 689 0.82 -34.72 31.53
N VAL A 690 0.16 -35.81 31.12
CA VAL A 690 0.58 -37.17 31.49
C VAL A 690 1.77 -37.61 30.60
N GLU A 691 2.98 -37.18 30.97
CA GLU A 691 4.26 -37.82 30.61
C GLU A 691 4.91 -38.45 31.86
#